data_AF-A0A831RLP9-F1
#
_entry.id   AF-A0A831RLP9-F1
#
_cell.length_a   1.000
_cell.length_b   1.000
_cell.length_c   1.000
_cell.angle_alpha   90.00
_cell.angle_beta   90.00
_cell.angle_gamma   90.00
#
_symmetry.space_group_name_H-M   'P 1'
#
loop_
_entity.id
_entity.type
_entity.pdbx_description
1 polymer ?
#
loop_
_entity_poly.entity_id
_entity_poly.type
_entity_poly.pdbx_seq_one_letter_code
_entity_poly.pdbx_strand_id
1 'polypeptide(L)'
;MLPGTYVENLRIDRDDLVIRGCGRDRSLLVSGEPAEPVIRMAGHSGLTVADLTLEAHPEAAGIELLELTMESGPARPARDIGLSGLRLRASGRAAVLADGVARIRIRDCVVEMDDVPGPWPGIYLRGDDALLEHNRIVTGPRLHPAGPREGLEPGIAGDDAAPVVVGRADPAQEPRPEMNRSGRGGLQIGGGSERVEVIDNRIAGGIGNGITLGSLVEVDEQGNQLPGPIGWVINRFDPCDPCAPGDGYQPPPDQPGDPRFESEGALYDLRIERNRIEWMGLNGIGVVAFFDLAGADELISVIRLSILGNRIHHCLSRELAPIPRSMRRQMGYGGISLADVEYLRLYDNRIEHNGPDQRQTVCGVFLLHVAGLDACRNRIRNNGAKTPQGEDNLLPGPRGGIVVIHALPGIDPILVAGQLRPRQNGVPAIRIHDNQISQPLGQALFLHALGPVSVQDNQLTSQGTILDATDPGFWATTVFVFNLGWSNEFYLQTLLFNGATGDPLDAGSLPVIREGFTPEAGAGLDDDAMGRYMANGNVLFAGNQVFTDLIEAQVDYAISSTLLVSLDDVTVQNNQFDCDFLADFLFSNLIAAGVTLRIQDNRFKESLFVTLYSSLGLGLLFNNTSDNQATHCIVSLESPLGAWFPLIAPDIEENHNQVLFDAFNLDLLGSWCERLAGIRNLLVRGRKGGAVAGNPGATILNLLQ
;
A
#
# COMPACT_ATOMS: atom_id res chain seq x y z
N MET A 1 13.85 12.27 41.23
CA MET A 1 13.16 13.58 41.27
C MET A 1 12.00 13.49 42.22
N LEU A 2 11.93 14.39 43.20
CA LEU A 2 10.84 14.43 44.18
C LEU A 2 9.60 15.06 43.52
N PRO A 3 8.43 15.07 44.20
CA PRO A 3 7.28 15.80 43.71
C PRO A 3 7.58 17.30 43.63
N GLY A 4 7.22 17.93 42.51
CA GLY A 4 7.47 19.34 42.26
C GLY A 4 7.68 19.65 40.77
N THR A 5 7.79 20.94 40.48
CA THR A 5 8.15 21.47 39.16
C THR A 5 9.62 21.88 39.15
N TYR A 6 10.36 21.37 38.19
CA TYR A 6 11.77 21.66 37.94
C TYR A 6 11.87 22.33 36.58
N VAL A 7 12.56 23.47 36.48
CA VAL A 7 12.73 24.20 35.23
C VAL A 7 14.22 24.13 34.86
N GLU A 8 14.59 23.08 34.14
CA GLU A 8 15.99 22.73 33.87
C GLU A 8 16.10 21.93 32.56
N ASN A 9 17.22 22.11 31.86
CA ASN A 9 17.61 21.29 30.71
C ASN A 9 18.75 20.35 31.13
N LEU A 10 18.57 19.05 30.90
CA LEU A 10 19.51 18.03 31.36
C LEU A 10 20.37 17.53 30.19
N ARG A 11 21.68 17.83 30.25
CA ARG A 11 22.67 17.23 29.36
C ARG A 11 23.29 16.00 30.03
N ILE A 12 23.13 14.85 29.40
CA ILE A 12 23.67 13.57 29.88
C ILE A 12 25.02 13.32 29.22
N ASP A 13 26.09 13.29 30.03
CA ASP A 13 27.49 13.17 29.60
C ASP A 13 28.20 11.93 30.17
N ARG A 14 27.42 10.97 30.67
CA ARG A 14 27.89 9.72 31.28
C ARG A 14 26.93 8.58 31.01
N ASP A 15 27.46 7.37 31.13
CA ASP A 15 26.72 6.13 30.96
C ASP A 15 25.99 5.73 32.28
N ASP A 16 25.02 4.82 32.17
CA ASP A 16 24.31 4.16 33.27
C ASP A 16 23.59 5.12 34.24
N LEU A 17 22.76 6.00 33.68
CA LEU A 17 21.99 6.99 34.45
C LEU A 17 20.51 6.59 34.57
N VAL A 18 19.98 6.70 35.80
CA VAL A 18 18.54 6.53 36.06
C VAL A 18 17.94 7.84 36.57
N ILE A 19 16.98 8.39 35.81
CA ILE A 19 16.16 9.53 36.17
C ILE A 19 14.75 9.03 36.45
N ARG A 20 14.34 9.07 37.71
CA ARG A 20 13.01 8.59 38.12
C ARG A 20 12.24 9.66 38.89
N GLY A 21 10.99 9.90 38.50
CA GLY A 21 10.05 10.76 39.20
C GLY A 21 9.20 10.02 40.24
N CYS A 22 8.22 10.74 40.79
CA CYS A 22 7.24 10.21 41.74
C CYS A 22 5.86 9.95 41.11
N GLY A 23 5.79 9.82 39.79
CA GLY A 23 4.57 9.68 38.99
C GLY A 23 4.34 10.86 38.03
N ARG A 24 3.62 10.61 36.93
CA ARG A 24 3.35 11.58 35.85
C ARG A 24 2.74 12.89 36.38
N ASP A 25 1.84 12.81 37.34
CA ASP A 25 1.14 14.01 37.85
C ASP A 25 1.85 14.68 39.04
N ARG A 26 3.04 14.22 39.42
CA ARG A 26 3.73 14.67 40.64
C ARG A 26 5.11 15.27 40.38
N SER A 27 5.85 14.73 39.42
CA SER A 27 7.16 15.25 39.04
C SER A 27 7.09 15.82 37.63
N LEU A 28 7.26 17.13 37.52
CA LEU A 28 7.24 17.86 36.25
C LEU A 28 8.61 18.47 36.00
N LEU A 29 9.23 18.13 34.87
CA LEU A 29 10.45 18.76 34.38
C LEU A 29 10.11 19.57 33.13
N VAL A 30 10.31 20.87 33.20
CA VAL A 30 10.00 21.83 32.15
C VAL A 30 11.32 22.31 31.56
N SER A 31 11.38 22.44 30.23
CA SER A 31 12.51 23.10 29.58
C SER A 31 12.75 24.48 30.18
N GLY A 32 14.01 24.80 30.47
CA GLY A 32 14.44 26.14 30.82
C GLY A 32 14.69 27.02 29.60
N GLU A 33 15.22 28.21 29.87
CA GLU A 33 15.80 29.12 28.88
C GLU A 33 17.33 28.97 28.91
N PRO A 34 18.01 28.89 27.75
CA PRO A 34 17.48 29.00 26.39
C PRO A 34 16.70 27.75 25.92
N ALA A 35 15.97 27.89 24.81
CA ALA A 35 15.22 26.82 24.15
C ALA A 35 16.09 25.60 23.77
N GLU A 36 16.25 24.67 24.70
CA GLU A 36 17.01 23.42 24.54
C GLU A 36 16.13 22.20 24.85
N PRO A 37 16.53 20.99 24.43
CA PRO A 37 15.80 19.79 24.81
C PRO A 37 15.72 19.62 26.33
N VAL A 38 14.61 19.06 26.84
CA VAL A 38 14.47 18.81 28.29
C VAL A 38 15.53 17.82 28.76
N ILE A 39 15.75 16.76 27.97
CA ILE A 39 16.85 15.81 28.17
C ILE A 39 17.57 15.65 26.84
N ARG A 40 18.90 15.83 26.84
CA ARG A 40 19.77 15.59 25.69
C ARG A 40 20.84 14.57 26.04
N MET A 41 21.03 13.57 25.18
CA MET A 41 22.13 12.61 25.28
C MET A 41 22.71 12.33 23.89
N ALA A 42 24.04 12.31 23.76
CA ALA A 42 24.71 11.99 22.51
C ALA A 42 25.80 10.93 22.73
N GLY A 43 25.71 9.79 22.04
CA GLY A 43 26.72 8.73 22.07
C GLY A 43 26.98 8.01 23.40
N HIS A 44 26.14 8.21 24.42
CA HIS A 44 26.22 7.53 25.72
C HIS A 44 25.32 6.29 25.78
N SER A 45 25.45 5.48 26.83
CA SER A 45 24.64 4.26 27.02
C SER A 45 23.97 4.15 28.39
N GLY A 46 22.86 3.42 28.47
CA GLY A 46 22.27 3.03 29.76
C GLY A 46 21.41 4.11 30.42
N LEU A 47 20.71 4.94 29.64
CA LEU A 47 19.79 5.95 30.17
C LEU A 47 18.41 5.34 30.44
N THR A 48 17.93 5.43 31.68
CA THR A 48 16.54 5.13 32.04
C THR A 48 15.84 6.38 32.54
N VAL A 49 14.71 6.74 31.91
CA VAL A 49 13.83 7.84 32.33
C VAL A 49 12.45 7.27 32.64
N ALA A 50 11.97 7.46 33.88
CA ALA A 50 10.73 6.82 34.33
C ALA A 50 9.87 7.68 35.26
N ASP A 51 8.55 7.52 35.14
CA ASP A 51 7.55 8.00 36.10
C ASP A 51 7.53 9.53 36.32
N LEU A 52 7.63 10.34 35.26
CA LEU A 52 7.51 11.81 35.32
C LEU A 52 6.86 12.43 34.08
N THR A 53 6.52 13.72 34.17
CA THR A 53 6.12 14.54 33.02
C THR A 53 7.30 15.40 32.55
N LEU A 54 7.54 15.43 31.23
CA LEU A 54 8.41 16.40 30.57
C LEU A 54 7.56 17.39 29.77
N GLU A 55 7.82 18.68 29.93
CA GLU A 55 7.22 19.74 29.10
C GLU A 55 8.32 20.45 28.31
N ALA A 56 8.33 20.23 27.00
CA ALA A 56 9.32 20.76 26.09
C ALA A 56 9.04 22.24 25.76
N HIS A 57 10.11 22.98 25.48
CA HIS A 57 9.98 24.29 24.85
C HIS A 57 9.37 24.14 23.45
N PRO A 58 8.54 25.08 22.95
CA PRO A 58 7.90 24.93 21.65
C PRO A 58 8.84 24.68 20.46
N GLU A 59 10.08 25.18 20.55
CA GLU A 59 11.12 25.06 19.51
C GLU A 59 12.16 23.96 19.79
N ALA A 60 12.00 23.17 20.85
CA ALA A 60 12.95 22.13 21.25
C ALA A 60 12.27 20.78 21.50
N ALA A 61 13.04 19.69 21.38
CA ALA A 61 12.54 18.35 21.63
C ALA A 61 12.29 18.10 23.14
N GLY A 62 11.40 17.17 23.48
CA GLY A 62 11.28 16.70 24.86
C GLY A 62 12.53 15.92 25.27
N ILE A 63 12.79 14.82 24.57
CA ILE A 63 13.99 14.01 24.72
C ILE A 63 14.70 13.96 23.38
N GLU A 64 15.98 14.32 23.37
CA GLU A 64 16.84 14.27 22.18
C GLU A 64 17.98 13.26 22.42
N LEU A 65 18.01 12.21 21.60
CA LEU A 65 18.99 11.14 21.63
C LEU A 65 19.67 11.10 20.28
N LEU A 66 20.97 11.39 20.25
CA LEU A 66 21.74 11.50 19.01
C LEU A 66 22.92 10.52 19.00
N GLU A 67 23.33 10.10 17.82
CA GLU A 67 24.69 9.59 17.64
C GLU A 67 25.74 10.68 17.85
N LEU A 68 26.92 10.28 18.31
CA LEU A 68 28.07 11.15 18.45
C LEU A 68 29.07 10.86 17.33
N THR A 69 29.14 11.76 16.36
CA THR A 69 30.14 11.72 15.29
C THR A 69 31.49 12.20 15.83
N MET A 70 32.53 11.38 15.68
CA MET A 70 33.89 11.70 16.12
C MET A 70 34.74 12.17 14.93
N GLU A 71 35.67 13.12 15.12
CA GLU A 71 36.55 13.63 14.05
C GLU A 71 37.38 12.52 13.35
N SER A 72 37.63 11.41 14.04
CA SER A 72 38.29 10.23 13.50
C SER A 72 37.77 8.95 14.19
N GLY A 73 36.72 8.35 13.63
CA GLY A 73 36.15 7.09 14.10
C GLY A 73 34.70 6.88 13.66
N PRO A 74 34.16 5.65 13.79
CA PRO A 74 32.74 5.40 13.52
C PRO A 74 31.88 6.23 14.49
N ALA A 75 30.73 6.70 14.01
CA ALA A 75 29.76 7.37 14.86
C ALA A 75 29.36 6.45 16.02
N ARG A 76 29.25 7.00 17.23
CA ARG A 76 28.86 6.25 18.42
C ARG A 76 27.36 6.47 18.66
N PRO A 77 26.50 5.47 18.43
CA PRO A 77 25.06 5.61 18.68
C PRO A 77 24.76 5.66 20.18
N ALA A 78 23.75 6.44 20.54
CA ALA A 78 23.13 6.37 21.86
C ALA A 78 22.43 5.02 22.03
N ARG A 79 22.69 4.29 23.12
CA ARG A 79 22.23 2.90 23.24
C ARG A 79 21.72 2.49 24.61
N ASP A 80 20.95 1.40 24.66
CA ASP A 80 20.41 0.84 25.91
C ASP A 80 19.54 1.87 26.66
N ILE A 81 18.51 2.38 25.97
CA ILE A 81 17.66 3.45 26.47
C ILE A 81 16.30 2.90 26.91
N GLY A 82 15.88 3.24 28.12
CA GLY A 82 14.57 2.90 28.66
C GLY A 82 13.75 4.14 28.98
N LEU A 83 12.71 4.40 28.20
CA LEU A 83 11.72 5.45 28.46
C LEU A 83 10.43 4.75 28.89
N SER A 84 9.98 4.97 30.14
CA SER A 84 8.79 4.27 30.63
C SER A 84 7.89 5.10 31.52
N GLY A 85 6.58 4.99 31.28
CA GLY A 85 5.60 5.63 32.12
C GLY A 85 5.69 7.16 32.13
N LEU A 86 6.13 7.77 31.03
CA LEU A 86 6.28 9.22 30.90
C LEU A 86 5.02 9.88 30.37
N ARG A 87 4.82 11.16 30.70
CA ARG A 87 3.98 12.07 29.89
C ARG A 87 4.90 13.11 29.25
N LEU A 88 4.89 13.20 27.94
CA LEU A 88 5.75 14.09 27.16
C LEU A 88 4.87 15.10 26.43
N ARG A 89 5.03 16.38 26.74
CA ARG A 89 4.33 17.49 26.07
C ARG A 89 5.30 18.22 25.17
N ALA A 90 4.99 18.31 23.89
CA ALA A 90 5.81 19.02 22.91
C ALA A 90 4.94 19.72 21.88
N SER A 91 5.55 20.54 21.02
CA SER A 91 4.84 21.45 20.13
C SER A 91 5.47 21.44 18.72
N GLY A 92 6.27 22.43 18.34
CA GLY A 92 6.88 22.52 17.01
C GLY A 92 8.01 21.51 16.73
N ARG A 93 8.45 20.75 17.73
CA ARG A 93 9.49 19.70 17.65
C ARG A 93 8.99 18.39 18.26
N ALA A 94 9.64 17.29 17.91
CA ALA A 94 9.27 15.97 18.40
C ALA A 94 9.38 15.85 19.94
N ALA A 95 8.43 15.16 20.56
CA ALA A 95 8.50 14.85 21.98
C ALA A 95 9.66 13.89 22.29
N VAL A 96 9.92 12.95 21.37
CA VAL A 96 11.13 12.12 21.34
C VAL A 96 11.75 12.23 19.96
N LEU A 97 12.96 12.74 19.89
CA LEU A 97 13.82 12.71 18.71
C LEU A 97 14.95 11.76 19.00
N ALA A 98 14.90 10.57 18.41
CA ALA A 98 15.92 9.54 18.54
C ALA A 98 16.53 9.29 17.16
N ASP A 99 17.77 9.73 16.96
CA ASP A 99 18.45 9.73 15.68
C ASP A 99 19.83 9.07 15.80
N GLY A 100 20.02 7.91 15.16
CA GLY A 100 21.21 7.10 15.33
C GLY A 100 21.27 6.41 16.70
N VAL A 101 20.20 5.70 17.08
CA VAL A 101 20.10 4.99 18.36
C VAL A 101 20.15 3.47 18.21
N ALA A 102 20.44 2.75 19.30
CA ALA A 102 20.35 1.28 19.32
C ALA A 102 19.76 0.77 20.65
N ARG A 103 18.89 -0.26 20.61
CA ARG A 103 18.27 -0.84 21.82
C ARG A 103 17.52 0.20 22.65
N ILE A 104 16.53 0.85 22.04
CA ILE A 104 15.62 1.80 22.70
C ILE A 104 14.28 1.14 22.99
N ARG A 105 13.75 1.35 24.20
CA ARG A 105 12.42 0.91 24.60
C ARG A 105 11.60 2.10 25.07
N ILE A 106 10.47 2.36 24.42
CA ILE A 106 9.50 3.38 24.81
C ILE A 106 8.21 2.67 25.19
N ARG A 107 7.85 2.70 26.47
CA ARG A 107 6.80 1.86 27.03
C ARG A 107 5.83 2.65 27.88
N ASP A 108 4.54 2.40 27.73
CA ASP A 108 3.50 2.96 28.57
C ASP A 108 3.50 4.51 28.58
N CYS A 109 4.09 5.17 27.59
CA CYS A 109 4.22 6.63 27.58
C CYS A 109 3.00 7.31 26.94
N VAL A 110 2.75 8.55 27.35
CA VAL A 110 1.75 9.43 26.73
C VAL A 110 2.48 10.61 26.09
N VAL A 111 2.43 10.70 24.77
CA VAL A 111 2.97 11.79 23.97
C VAL A 111 1.82 12.69 23.55
N GLU A 112 1.86 13.95 24.01
CA GLU A 112 0.89 14.99 23.72
C GLU A 112 1.59 16.06 22.88
N MET A 113 1.22 16.13 21.61
CA MET A 113 1.68 17.16 20.68
C MET A 113 0.65 18.29 20.62
N ASP A 114 1.11 19.52 20.83
CA ASP A 114 0.30 20.70 20.54
C ASP A 114 -0.02 20.75 19.05
N ASP A 115 -1.24 21.21 18.75
CA ASP A 115 -1.73 21.38 17.40
C ASP A 115 -1.19 22.66 16.75
N VAL A 116 0.13 22.71 16.54
CA VAL A 116 0.83 23.83 15.92
C VAL A 116 1.55 23.39 14.64
N PRO A 117 1.69 24.27 13.64
CA PRO A 117 2.44 23.96 12.43
C PRO A 117 3.86 23.47 12.73
N GLY A 118 4.32 22.45 12.00
CA GLY A 118 5.65 21.90 12.20
C GLY A 118 5.95 20.64 11.37
N PRO A 119 7.22 20.41 11.02
CA PRO A 119 7.63 19.24 10.24
C PRO A 119 7.80 17.97 11.08
N TRP A 120 7.65 18.05 12.41
CA TRP A 120 8.05 16.97 13.31
C TRP A 120 6.89 16.08 13.76
N PRO A 121 7.04 14.75 13.71
CA PRO A 121 6.12 13.82 14.34
C PRO A 121 6.21 13.91 15.87
N GLY A 122 5.29 13.25 16.57
CA GLY A 122 5.37 13.14 18.03
C GLY A 122 6.59 12.33 18.50
N ILE A 123 6.91 11.27 17.76
CA ILE A 123 8.14 10.49 17.94
C ILE A 123 8.81 10.34 16.58
N TYR A 124 10.07 10.73 16.50
CA TYR A 124 10.97 10.39 15.40
C TYR A 124 11.99 9.38 15.91
N LEU A 125 12.15 8.28 15.20
CA LEU A 125 13.08 7.21 15.55
C LEU A 125 13.85 6.76 14.30
N ARG A 126 15.17 6.90 14.32
CA ARG A 126 16.11 6.24 13.40
C ARG A 126 17.11 5.43 14.21
N GLY A 127 17.14 4.12 14.00
CA GLY A 127 18.04 3.23 14.74
C GLY A 127 17.61 1.78 14.81
N ASP A 128 18.37 0.99 15.56
CA ASP A 128 18.26 -0.47 15.59
C ASP A 128 17.67 -1.00 16.90
N ASP A 129 17.03 -2.17 16.84
CA ASP A 129 16.53 -2.90 18.02
C ASP A 129 15.58 -2.05 18.89
N ALA A 130 14.58 -1.45 18.26
CA ALA A 130 13.68 -0.53 18.95
C ALA A 130 12.32 -1.17 19.25
N LEU A 131 11.79 -0.91 20.45
CA LEU A 131 10.46 -1.33 20.87
C LEU A 131 9.64 -0.13 21.33
N LEU A 132 8.52 0.13 20.66
CA LEU A 132 7.50 1.07 21.07
C LEU A 132 6.24 0.28 21.44
N GLU A 133 5.94 0.21 22.73
CA GLU A 133 4.86 -0.63 23.24
C GLU A 133 3.90 0.13 24.16
N HIS A 134 2.59 -0.07 24.00
CA HIS A 134 1.56 0.48 24.89
C HIS A 134 1.59 2.02 25.03
N ASN A 135 2.09 2.73 24.02
CA ASN A 135 2.14 4.19 24.05
C ASN A 135 0.86 4.81 23.49
N ARG A 136 0.56 6.02 23.95
CA ARG A 136 -0.50 6.88 23.40
C ARG A 136 0.14 8.13 22.82
N ILE A 137 0.07 8.28 21.50
CA ILE A 137 0.58 9.44 20.75
C ILE A 137 -0.63 10.21 20.22
N VAL A 138 -0.81 11.44 20.69
CA VAL A 138 -1.96 12.27 20.31
C VAL A 138 -1.56 13.69 19.95
N THR A 139 -2.23 14.24 18.95
CA THR A 139 -2.16 15.67 18.62
C THR A 139 -3.50 16.34 18.93
N GLY A 140 -3.45 17.48 19.59
CA GLY A 140 -4.65 18.24 19.92
C GLY A 140 -4.36 19.65 20.42
N PRO A 141 -5.39 20.49 20.58
CA PRO A 141 -5.24 21.84 21.08
C PRO A 141 -4.57 21.83 22.45
N ARG A 142 -3.64 22.75 22.67
CA ARG A 142 -2.93 22.88 23.95
C ARG A 142 -3.94 23.15 25.06
N LEU A 143 -4.19 22.15 25.91
CA LEU A 143 -4.85 22.39 27.18
C LEU A 143 -3.88 23.24 28.00
N HIS A 144 -4.26 24.49 28.29
CA HIS A 144 -3.44 25.39 29.11
C HIS A 144 -2.86 24.65 30.32
N PRO A 145 -1.58 24.86 30.68
CA PRO A 145 -1.06 24.32 31.91
C PRO A 145 -1.97 24.80 33.04
N ALA A 146 -2.37 23.89 33.93
CA ALA A 146 -2.98 24.28 35.17
C ALA A 146 -2.02 25.28 35.82
N GLY A 147 -2.40 26.57 35.84
CA GLY A 147 -1.78 27.54 36.71
C GLY A 147 -1.79 26.99 38.15
N PRO A 148 -0.97 27.56 39.05
CA PRO A 148 -0.92 27.10 40.43
C PRO A 148 -2.36 27.01 40.95
N ARG A 149 -2.79 25.80 41.33
CA ARG A 149 -4.12 25.56 41.90
C ARG A 149 -4.17 26.22 43.29
N GLU A 150 -4.35 27.52 43.31
CA GLU A 150 -4.78 28.22 44.51
C GLU A 150 -6.28 27.99 44.67
N GLY A 151 -6.65 27.20 45.69
CA GLY A 151 -7.96 27.31 46.33
C GLY A 151 -9.10 26.43 45.82
N LEU A 152 -8.89 25.14 45.56
CA LEU A 152 -10.00 24.17 45.59
C LEU A 152 -9.76 23.10 46.66
N GLU A 153 -10.69 23.01 47.61
CA GLU A 153 -10.70 22.01 48.67
C GLU A 153 -10.77 20.56 48.11
N PRO A 154 -10.22 19.57 48.86
CA PRO A 154 -10.13 18.21 48.38
C PRO A 154 -11.49 17.51 48.49
N GLY A 155 -12.16 17.31 47.35
CA GLY A 155 -13.42 16.60 47.29
C GLY A 155 -13.63 15.85 45.98
N ILE A 156 -13.64 14.52 46.08
CA ILE A 156 -14.17 13.54 45.12
C ILE A 156 -13.20 13.16 43.99
N ALA A 157 -12.50 12.04 44.22
CA ALA A 157 -11.96 11.20 43.17
C ALA A 157 -13.13 10.60 42.36
N GLY A 158 -13.08 10.80 41.05
CA GLY A 158 -13.88 10.10 40.06
C GLY A 158 -13.07 10.07 38.77
N ASP A 159 -12.68 8.86 38.37
CA ASP A 159 -12.30 8.57 36.98
C ASP A 159 -13.41 9.04 36.03
N ASP A 160 -13.03 9.31 34.78
CA ASP A 160 -13.86 9.77 33.65
C ASP A 160 -14.01 11.29 33.47
N ALA A 161 -12.95 11.95 33.00
CA ALA A 161 -13.10 13.20 32.26
C ALA A 161 -13.23 12.91 30.75
N ALA A 162 -14.47 12.72 30.30
CA ALA A 162 -14.86 12.76 28.89
C ALA A 162 -14.61 14.16 28.30
N PRO A 163 -14.25 14.29 27.00
CA PRO A 163 -14.17 15.59 26.35
C PRO A 163 -15.56 16.12 25.97
N VAL A 164 -15.64 17.44 25.95
CA VAL A 164 -16.81 18.31 25.77
C VAL A 164 -17.53 18.05 24.44
N VAL A 165 -18.86 17.86 24.51
CA VAL A 165 -19.80 17.95 23.38
C VAL A 165 -20.75 19.10 23.64
N VAL A 166 -20.79 20.11 22.78
CA VAL A 166 -22.01 20.92 22.61
C VAL A 166 -22.20 21.29 21.14
N GLY A 167 -23.05 20.51 20.47
CA GLY A 167 -23.67 20.80 19.19
C GLY A 167 -24.59 19.64 18.85
N ARG A 168 -25.92 19.86 18.90
CA ARG A 168 -26.97 18.86 18.68
C ARG A 168 -26.73 18.14 17.33
N ALA A 169 -26.28 16.89 17.37
CA ALA A 169 -26.08 16.04 16.20
C ALA A 169 -26.74 14.67 16.39
N ASP A 170 -27.17 14.11 15.27
CA ASP A 170 -27.90 12.86 15.07
C ASP A 170 -27.21 11.67 15.79
N PRO A 171 -27.91 10.83 16.58
CA PRO A 171 -27.33 9.69 17.30
C PRO A 171 -26.67 8.59 16.43
N ALA A 172 -26.69 8.74 15.10
CA ALA A 172 -26.04 7.83 14.15
C ALA A 172 -24.62 8.26 13.70
N GLN A 173 -24.10 9.42 14.14
CA GLN A 173 -22.75 9.87 13.82
C GLN A 173 -21.89 9.97 15.09
N GLU A 174 -20.80 9.18 15.16
CA GLU A 174 -19.75 9.43 16.15
C GLU A 174 -19.24 10.87 15.98
N PRO A 175 -19.05 11.64 17.07
CA PRO A 175 -18.65 13.03 16.99
C PRO A 175 -17.28 13.15 16.31
N ARG A 176 -17.25 13.76 15.12
CA ARG A 176 -16.01 14.12 14.44
C ARG A 176 -15.27 15.15 15.31
N PRO A 177 -14.05 14.88 15.79
CA PRO A 177 -13.27 15.90 16.48
C PRO A 177 -13.03 17.07 15.52
N GLU A 178 -13.12 18.32 16.00
CA GLU A 178 -12.86 19.52 15.19
C GLU A 178 -11.54 19.36 14.42
N MET A 179 -11.61 19.43 13.08
CA MET A 179 -10.57 18.98 12.15
C MET A 179 -9.57 20.07 11.73
N ASN A 180 -9.59 21.24 12.36
CA ASN A 180 -8.58 22.28 12.11
C ASN A 180 -7.29 21.91 12.85
N ARG A 181 -6.57 20.93 12.29
CA ARG A 181 -5.28 20.49 12.78
C ARG A 181 -4.16 21.08 11.94
N SER A 182 -3.11 21.53 12.60
CA SER A 182 -1.85 22.02 12.02
C SER A 182 -0.65 21.21 12.48
N GLY A 183 -0.75 20.53 13.64
CA GLY A 183 0.31 19.65 14.14
C GLY A 183 0.44 18.38 13.32
N ARG A 184 1.66 17.99 12.97
CA ARG A 184 1.93 16.77 12.18
C ARG A 184 1.53 15.50 12.89
N GLY A 185 1.90 15.38 14.17
CA GLY A 185 1.59 14.23 15.00
C GLY A 185 2.21 12.92 14.51
N GLY A 186 1.76 11.81 15.09
CA GLY A 186 2.17 10.47 14.64
C GLY A 186 3.57 10.02 15.09
N LEU A 187 4.01 8.92 14.48
CA LEU A 187 5.29 8.25 14.68
C LEU A 187 6.00 8.16 13.32
N GLN A 188 7.30 8.43 13.28
CA GLN A 188 8.12 8.20 12.09
C GLN A 188 9.28 7.27 12.43
N ILE A 189 9.49 6.29 11.55
CA ILE A 189 10.65 5.40 11.56
C ILE A 189 11.52 5.81 10.37
N GLY A 190 12.72 6.32 10.65
CA GLY A 190 13.66 6.82 9.65
C GLY A 190 14.35 5.70 8.87
N GLY A 191 14.86 6.05 7.68
CA GLY A 191 15.63 5.18 6.80
C GLY A 191 16.85 4.56 7.50
N GLY A 192 17.24 3.36 7.08
CA GLY A 192 18.33 2.60 7.69
C GLY A 192 18.00 1.91 9.02
N SER A 193 16.79 2.09 9.57
CA SER A 193 16.38 1.42 10.82
C SER A 193 16.16 -0.08 10.63
N GLU A 194 16.60 -0.88 11.60
CA GLU A 194 16.47 -2.35 11.60
C GLU A 194 15.83 -2.89 12.89
N ARG A 195 14.99 -3.93 12.79
CA ARG A 195 14.37 -4.62 13.94
C ARG A 195 13.61 -3.65 14.85
N VAL A 196 12.64 -2.94 14.25
CA VAL A 196 11.78 -2.00 14.97
C VAL A 196 10.38 -2.60 15.15
N GLU A 197 9.93 -2.66 16.39
CA GLU A 197 8.64 -3.18 16.80
C GLU A 197 7.75 -2.05 17.33
N VAL A 198 6.58 -1.86 16.72
CA VAL A 198 5.55 -0.91 17.13
C VAL A 198 4.30 -1.72 17.49
N ILE A 199 4.08 -1.91 18.78
CA ILE A 199 3.12 -2.89 19.31
C ILE A 199 2.10 -2.25 20.26
N ASP A 200 0.82 -2.53 20.06
CA ASP A 200 -0.27 -2.17 20.99
C ASP A 200 -0.32 -0.66 21.34
N ASN A 201 0.07 0.21 20.40
CA ASN A 201 0.03 1.66 20.59
C ASN A 201 -1.30 2.25 20.09
N ARG A 202 -1.67 3.42 20.63
CA ARG A 202 -2.72 4.28 20.09
C ARG A 202 -2.11 5.54 19.51
N ILE A 203 -2.29 5.75 18.22
CA ILE A 203 -1.81 6.91 17.48
C ILE A 203 -3.04 7.62 16.93
N ALA A 204 -3.29 8.85 17.38
CA ALA A 204 -4.49 9.56 17.01
C ALA A 204 -4.26 11.04 16.76
N GLY A 205 -4.67 11.48 15.57
CA GLY A 205 -4.63 12.86 15.15
C GLY A 205 -3.26 13.38 14.75
N GLY A 206 -3.33 14.52 14.06
CA GLY A 206 -2.22 15.13 13.36
C GLY A 206 -2.51 15.20 11.85
N ILE A 207 -1.82 16.07 11.13
CA ILE A 207 -2.03 16.31 9.70
C ILE A 207 -1.26 15.33 8.80
N GLY A 208 -0.28 14.61 9.34
CA GLY A 208 0.55 13.66 8.60
C GLY A 208 0.00 12.23 8.58
N ASN A 209 0.88 11.27 8.30
CA ASN A 209 0.55 9.85 8.46
C ASN A 209 0.53 9.47 9.95
N GLY A 210 -0.21 8.42 10.31
CA GLY A 210 -0.16 7.86 11.68
C GLY A 210 1.20 7.26 11.98
N ILE A 211 1.65 6.34 11.14
CA ILE A 211 3.01 5.82 11.11
C ILE A 211 3.62 6.16 9.75
N THR A 212 4.71 6.92 9.76
CA THR A 212 5.51 7.25 8.59
C THR A 212 6.71 6.33 8.51
N LEU A 213 6.95 5.74 7.33
CA LEU A 213 8.10 4.91 7.04
C LEU A 213 9.08 5.67 6.14
N GLY A 214 10.36 5.63 6.50
CA GLY A 214 11.42 6.33 5.79
C GLY A 214 11.66 7.75 6.29
N SER A 215 12.83 8.25 5.92
CA SER A 215 13.24 9.64 6.06
C SER A 215 14.04 10.03 4.84
N LEU A 216 14.18 11.34 4.64
CA LEU A 216 14.89 11.90 3.50
C LEU A 216 16.09 12.70 3.99
N VAL A 217 17.11 12.72 3.16
CA VAL A 217 18.28 13.59 3.31
C VAL A 217 18.29 14.61 2.18
N GLU A 218 18.72 15.83 2.50
CA GLU A 218 18.96 16.88 1.50
C GLU A 218 20.38 16.70 0.97
N VAL A 219 20.56 16.74 -0.36
CA VAL A 219 21.87 16.60 -1.00
C VAL A 219 22.28 17.90 -1.67
N ASP A 220 23.57 18.27 -1.52
CA ASP A 220 24.14 19.43 -2.16
C ASP A 220 24.40 19.22 -3.67
N GLU A 221 24.84 20.25 -4.38
CA GLU A 221 25.15 20.18 -5.82
C GLU A 221 26.24 19.15 -6.16
N GLN A 222 27.03 18.71 -5.18
CA GLN A 222 28.11 17.73 -5.33
C GLN A 222 27.65 16.31 -4.97
N GLY A 223 26.39 16.14 -4.55
CA GLY A 223 25.82 14.87 -4.11
C GLY A 223 26.17 14.49 -2.67
N ASN A 224 26.71 15.42 -1.87
CA ASN A 224 26.96 15.16 -0.45
C ASN A 224 25.68 15.39 0.36
N GLN A 225 25.39 14.47 1.27
CA GLN A 225 24.27 14.61 2.20
C GLN A 225 24.55 15.73 3.21
N LEU A 226 23.59 16.63 3.35
CA LEU A 226 23.60 17.67 4.37
C LEU A 226 23.25 17.05 5.74
N PRO A 227 23.92 17.47 6.82
CA PRO A 227 23.75 16.86 8.13
C PRO A 227 22.44 17.26 8.79
N GLY A 228 21.81 16.30 9.48
CA GLY A 228 20.74 16.52 10.44
C GLY A 228 19.41 15.88 10.03
N PRO A 229 18.64 15.36 10.99
CA PRO A 229 17.39 14.69 10.69
C PRO A 229 16.35 15.66 10.15
N ILE A 230 15.61 15.21 9.14
CA ILE A 230 14.50 15.95 8.55
C ILE A 230 13.20 15.19 8.87
N GLY A 231 12.28 15.86 9.59
CA GLY A 231 10.99 15.26 9.92
C GLY A 231 10.13 15.06 8.67
N TRP A 232 9.72 16.16 8.03
CA TRP A 232 8.89 16.12 6.84
C TRP A 232 9.23 17.24 5.87
N VAL A 233 9.33 16.91 4.58
CA VAL A 233 9.75 17.85 3.54
C VAL A 233 8.61 18.33 2.63
N ILE A 234 7.53 17.56 2.52
CA ILE A 234 6.47 17.87 1.57
C ILE A 234 5.67 19.05 2.10
N ASN A 235 5.54 20.10 1.27
CA ASN A 235 4.99 21.39 1.67
C ASN A 235 5.76 22.07 2.83
N ARG A 236 7.06 21.75 3.03
CA ARG A 236 7.89 22.33 4.12
C ARG A 236 7.95 23.86 4.10
N PHE A 237 7.76 24.47 2.94
CA PHE A 237 7.78 25.92 2.75
C PHE A 237 6.38 26.54 2.54
N ASP A 238 5.31 25.84 2.94
CA ASP A 238 3.96 26.39 2.89
C ASP A 238 3.86 27.66 3.75
N PRO A 239 3.56 28.84 3.15
CA PRO A 239 3.57 30.12 3.86
C PRO A 239 2.57 30.23 5.00
N CYS A 240 1.58 29.34 5.08
CA CYS A 240 0.60 29.30 6.18
C CYS A 240 0.35 27.91 6.75
N ASP A 241 1.33 26.99 6.61
CA ASP A 241 1.36 25.59 7.08
C ASP A 241 0.29 25.23 8.16
N PRO A 242 -0.75 24.44 7.84
CA PRO A 242 -1.14 23.94 6.52
C PRO A 242 -2.20 24.81 5.85
N CYS A 243 -1.86 25.37 4.69
CA CYS A 243 -2.82 25.87 3.69
C CYS A 243 -2.90 24.98 2.46
N ALA A 244 -1.78 24.38 2.06
CA ALA A 244 -1.72 23.47 0.93
C ALA A 244 -2.45 22.15 1.25
N PRO A 245 -3.09 21.50 0.27
CA PRO A 245 -3.73 20.19 0.44
C PRO A 245 -2.71 19.08 0.72
N GLY A 246 -3.19 17.96 1.30
CA GLY A 246 -2.46 16.74 1.63
C GLY A 246 -1.68 16.19 0.46
N ASP A 247 -0.37 16.03 0.61
CA ASP A 247 0.45 15.49 -0.47
C ASP A 247 1.52 14.52 0.07
N GLY A 248 1.82 13.53 -0.76
CA GLY A 248 2.87 12.54 -0.60
C GLY A 248 3.88 12.56 -1.76
N TYR A 249 3.72 13.45 -2.72
CA TYR A 249 4.62 13.59 -3.87
C TYR A 249 5.85 14.42 -3.55
N GLN A 250 7.04 13.88 -3.86
CA GLN A 250 8.30 14.61 -3.91
C GLN A 250 8.64 14.92 -5.38
N PRO A 251 8.46 16.17 -5.83
CA PRO A 251 8.84 16.55 -7.19
C PRO A 251 10.36 16.56 -7.38
N PRO A 252 10.84 16.36 -8.63
CA PRO A 252 12.23 16.64 -8.97
C PRO A 252 12.54 18.14 -8.80
N PRO A 253 13.82 18.53 -8.67
CA PRO A 253 14.21 19.94 -8.59
C PRO A 253 13.78 20.72 -9.85
N ASP A 254 13.12 21.87 -9.68
CA ASP A 254 12.62 22.69 -10.79
C ASP A 254 13.73 23.57 -11.40
N GLN A 255 14.65 24.08 -10.57
CA GLN A 255 15.74 24.97 -10.96
C GLN A 255 17.10 24.49 -10.41
N PRO A 256 18.21 24.84 -11.09
CA PRO A 256 19.54 24.68 -10.52
C PRO A 256 19.66 25.43 -9.19
N GLY A 257 19.97 24.71 -8.11
CA GLY A 257 20.07 25.25 -6.75
C GLY A 257 18.86 24.98 -5.86
N ASP A 258 17.77 24.41 -6.38
CA ASP A 258 16.68 23.89 -5.54
C ASP A 258 17.16 22.67 -4.73
N PRO A 259 16.68 22.49 -3.48
CA PRO A 259 17.09 21.37 -2.66
C PRO A 259 16.65 20.06 -3.31
N ARG A 260 17.61 19.14 -3.49
CA ARG A 260 17.36 17.77 -3.92
C ARG A 260 17.26 16.88 -2.68
N PHE A 261 16.28 15.98 -2.70
CA PHE A 261 16.05 15.02 -1.62
C PHE A 261 16.24 13.60 -2.12
N GLU A 262 16.84 12.77 -1.28
CA GLU A 262 17.06 11.34 -1.51
C GLU A 262 16.58 10.53 -0.32
N SER A 263 16.33 9.25 -0.54
CA SER A 263 16.01 8.30 0.53
C SER A 263 17.20 8.15 1.48
N GLU A 264 16.97 8.17 2.80
CA GLU A 264 18.01 7.90 3.82
C GLU A 264 18.28 6.39 4.00
N GLY A 265 17.99 5.60 2.97
CA GLY A 265 18.18 4.14 2.95
C GLY A 265 16.94 3.33 3.34
N ALA A 266 16.99 2.04 2.99
CA ALA A 266 15.89 1.10 3.24
C ALA A 266 15.70 0.80 4.73
N LEU A 267 14.48 0.40 5.10
CA LEU A 267 14.16 -0.12 6.44
C LEU A 267 14.10 -1.65 6.43
N TYR A 268 14.41 -2.28 7.56
CA TYR A 268 14.54 -3.73 7.65
C TYR A 268 13.85 -4.30 8.88
N ASP A 269 13.16 -5.44 8.72
CA ASP A 269 12.57 -6.22 9.82
C ASP A 269 11.65 -5.37 10.71
N LEU A 270 10.65 -4.74 10.09
CA LEU A 270 9.68 -3.92 10.79
C LEU A 270 8.44 -4.75 11.18
N ARG A 271 8.00 -4.60 12.43
CA ARG A 271 6.76 -5.20 12.93
C ARG A 271 5.84 -4.12 13.48
N ILE A 272 4.71 -3.91 12.80
CA ILE A 272 3.64 -3.00 13.21
C ILE A 272 2.44 -3.86 13.58
N GLU A 273 2.18 -4.01 14.88
CA GLU A 273 1.22 -4.99 15.37
C GLU A 273 0.22 -4.41 16.39
N ARG A 274 -1.07 -4.76 16.21
CA ARG A 274 -2.17 -4.44 17.14
C ARG A 274 -2.29 -2.95 17.52
N ASN A 275 -1.81 -2.05 16.67
CA ASN A 275 -1.94 -0.62 16.91
C ASN A 275 -3.35 -0.14 16.53
N ARG A 276 -3.82 0.91 17.21
CA ARG A 276 -4.98 1.70 16.80
C ARG A 276 -4.49 3.02 16.22
N ILE A 277 -4.71 3.21 14.92
CA ILE A 277 -4.31 4.40 14.17
C ILE A 277 -5.59 5.06 13.67
N GLU A 278 -5.84 6.30 14.10
CA GLU A 278 -7.13 6.94 13.82
C GLU A 278 -7.05 8.45 13.65
N TRP A 279 -7.96 8.99 12.84
CA TRP A 279 -8.14 10.44 12.66
C TRP A 279 -6.89 11.17 12.13
N MET A 280 -6.07 10.51 11.34
CA MET A 280 -4.87 11.12 10.74
C MET A 280 -5.22 11.91 9.47
N GLY A 281 -4.51 13.01 9.24
CA GLY A 281 -4.71 13.86 8.06
C GLY A 281 -4.34 13.17 6.75
N LEU A 282 -3.29 12.36 6.75
CA LEU A 282 -2.87 11.52 5.62
C LEU A 282 -3.09 10.03 5.95
N ASN A 283 -2.22 9.15 5.46
CA ASN A 283 -2.40 7.70 5.53
C ASN A 283 -2.37 7.20 6.97
N GLY A 284 -2.97 6.03 7.23
CA GLY A 284 -2.76 5.36 8.52
C GLY A 284 -1.31 4.93 8.68
N ILE A 285 -0.82 4.11 7.74
CA ILE A 285 0.58 3.76 7.59
C ILE A 285 1.00 4.20 6.18
N GLY A 286 2.03 5.03 6.07
CA GLY A 286 2.45 5.59 4.80
C GLY A 286 3.97 5.76 4.70
N VAL A 287 4.50 5.75 3.49
CA VAL A 287 5.87 6.23 3.24
C VAL A 287 5.95 7.74 3.41
N VAL A 288 7.16 8.25 3.68
CA VAL A 288 7.42 9.68 3.81
C VAL A 288 7.21 10.44 2.49
N ALA A 289 7.48 9.80 1.35
CA ALA A 289 7.29 10.38 0.02
C ALA A 289 7.21 9.30 -1.09
N PHE A 290 6.61 9.69 -2.21
CA PHE A 290 6.70 9.03 -3.52
C PHE A 290 7.48 9.95 -4.48
N PHE A 291 8.47 9.40 -5.18
CA PHE A 291 9.29 10.11 -6.16
C PHE A 291 8.76 9.88 -7.58
N ASP A 292 9.01 10.84 -8.49
CA ASP A 292 8.80 10.61 -9.93
C ASP A 292 9.96 9.78 -10.48
N LEU A 293 9.70 8.50 -10.77
CA LEU A 293 10.72 7.55 -11.24
C LEU A 293 11.29 7.93 -12.62
N ALA A 294 10.62 8.78 -13.38
CA ALA A 294 11.17 9.29 -14.64
C ALA A 294 12.25 10.38 -14.41
N GLY A 295 12.20 11.07 -13.26
CA GLY A 295 13.09 12.18 -12.92
C GLY A 295 14.14 11.84 -11.86
N ALA A 296 13.83 10.93 -10.94
CA ALA A 296 14.72 10.45 -9.89
C ALA A 296 14.44 8.98 -9.63
N ASP A 297 15.49 8.16 -9.70
CA ASP A 297 15.39 6.74 -9.42
C ASP A 297 15.47 6.46 -7.91
N GLU A 298 14.45 6.90 -7.17
CA GLU A 298 14.43 6.90 -5.70
C GLU A 298 13.14 6.27 -5.16
N LEU A 299 13.28 5.38 -4.19
CA LEU A 299 12.16 4.70 -3.53
C LEU A 299 12.36 4.60 -2.03
N ILE A 300 11.26 4.77 -1.29
CA ILE A 300 11.21 4.39 0.12
C ILE A 300 10.95 2.89 0.20
N SER A 301 11.99 2.15 0.57
CA SER A 301 12.05 0.70 0.49
C SER A 301 11.99 0.07 1.87
N VAL A 302 11.20 -0.99 2.03
CA VAL A 302 11.09 -1.74 3.30
C VAL A 302 11.22 -3.24 3.06
N ILE A 303 12.22 -3.85 3.70
CA ILE A 303 12.48 -5.29 3.58
C ILE A 303 11.98 -6.01 4.83
N ARG A 304 11.11 -6.99 4.64
CA ARG A 304 10.41 -7.77 5.68
C ARG A 304 9.56 -6.91 6.60
N LEU A 305 8.46 -6.40 6.04
CA LEU A 305 7.44 -5.65 6.78
C LEU A 305 6.29 -6.56 7.21
N SER A 306 5.99 -6.59 8.51
CA SER A 306 4.82 -7.26 9.07
C SER A 306 3.83 -6.25 9.63
N ILE A 307 2.64 -6.15 9.03
CA ILE A 307 1.52 -5.33 9.49
C ILE A 307 0.40 -6.27 9.96
N LEU A 308 0.22 -6.40 11.27
CA LEU A 308 -0.55 -7.48 11.89
C LEU A 308 -1.62 -6.96 12.86
N GLY A 309 -2.89 -7.29 12.65
CA GLY A 309 -3.94 -7.04 13.63
C GLY A 309 -4.23 -5.56 13.95
N ASN A 310 -3.78 -4.62 13.12
CA ASN A 310 -3.95 -3.19 13.36
C ASN A 310 -5.39 -2.75 13.06
N ARG A 311 -5.82 -1.67 13.70
CA ARG A 311 -7.07 -0.96 13.38
C ARG A 311 -6.74 0.42 12.86
N ILE A 312 -6.99 0.65 11.58
CA ILE A 312 -6.71 1.86 10.83
C ILE A 312 -8.05 2.41 10.35
N HIS A 313 -8.50 3.51 10.93
CA HIS A 313 -9.80 4.07 10.59
C HIS A 313 -9.89 5.59 10.70
N HIS A 314 -10.72 6.19 9.83
CA HIS A 314 -10.89 7.64 9.74
C HIS A 314 -9.60 8.42 9.50
N CYS A 315 -8.61 7.81 8.84
CA CYS A 315 -7.45 8.50 8.30
C CYS A 315 -7.80 9.16 6.95
N LEU A 316 -6.83 9.84 6.34
CA LEU A 316 -7.02 10.68 5.15
C LEU A 316 -8.09 11.75 5.38
N SER A 317 -8.08 12.38 6.55
CA SER A 317 -9.09 13.38 6.90
C SER A 317 -8.84 14.74 6.23
N ARG A 318 -7.66 14.95 5.64
CA ARG A 318 -7.28 16.17 4.93
C ARG A 318 -7.73 16.10 3.48
N GLU A 319 -8.07 17.25 2.89
CA GLU A 319 -8.22 17.34 1.44
C GLU A 319 -6.90 16.97 0.76
N LEU A 320 -6.93 16.11 -0.25
CA LEU A 320 -5.74 15.62 -0.95
C LEU A 320 -5.42 16.48 -2.16
N ALA A 321 -4.13 16.70 -2.41
CA ALA A 321 -3.64 17.33 -3.61
C ALA A 321 -3.96 16.44 -4.82
N PRO A 322 -4.40 17.01 -5.96
CA PRO A 322 -4.60 16.23 -7.17
C PRO A 322 -3.31 15.54 -7.61
N ILE A 323 -3.39 14.24 -7.90
CA ILE A 323 -2.23 13.46 -8.35
C ILE A 323 -1.77 13.94 -9.75
N PRO A 324 -0.50 14.36 -9.90
CA PRO A 324 0.06 14.73 -11.21
C PRO A 324 -0.09 13.61 -12.23
N ARG A 325 -0.24 13.95 -13.52
CA ARG A 325 -0.48 12.94 -14.58
C ARG A 325 0.61 11.87 -14.65
N SER A 326 1.88 12.24 -14.49
CA SER A 326 3.02 11.30 -14.45
C SER A 326 2.94 10.33 -13.27
N MET A 327 2.38 10.78 -12.15
CA MET A 327 2.34 10.06 -10.89
C MET A 327 1.09 9.21 -10.68
N ARG A 328 0.08 9.28 -11.55
CA ARG A 328 -1.20 8.53 -11.38
C ARG A 328 -1.06 7.01 -11.30
N ARG A 329 0.06 6.46 -11.73
CA ARG A 329 0.40 5.02 -11.60
C ARG A 329 1.59 4.77 -10.68
N GLN A 330 2.13 5.82 -10.06
CA GLN A 330 3.35 5.78 -9.25
C GLN A 330 3.10 6.20 -7.79
N MET A 331 1.92 6.74 -7.46
CA MET A 331 1.56 7.09 -6.11
C MET A 331 0.08 6.85 -5.82
N GLY A 332 -0.25 6.66 -4.55
CA GLY A 332 -1.62 6.49 -4.09
C GLY A 332 -1.75 6.85 -2.62
N TYR A 333 -3.00 7.01 -2.18
CA TYR A 333 -3.34 7.29 -0.79
C TYR A 333 -4.23 6.17 -0.26
N GLY A 334 -4.09 5.82 1.01
CA GLY A 334 -4.94 4.81 1.62
C GLY A 334 -4.88 4.72 3.13
N GLY A 335 -5.55 3.70 3.67
CA GLY A 335 -5.30 3.28 5.04
C GLY A 335 -3.84 2.83 5.20
N ILE A 336 -3.34 2.09 4.21
CA ILE A 336 -1.93 1.75 4.04
C ILE A 336 -1.48 2.18 2.64
N SER A 337 -0.37 2.92 2.52
CA SER A 337 0.20 3.34 1.24
C SER A 337 1.72 3.21 1.23
N LEU A 338 2.25 2.29 0.41
CA LEU A 338 3.66 1.92 0.41
C LEU A 338 4.27 2.05 -1.01
N ALA A 339 5.53 2.46 -1.07
CA ALA A 339 6.28 2.62 -2.31
C ALA A 339 6.94 1.30 -2.73
N ASP A 340 7.95 0.85 -2.00
CA ASP A 340 8.63 -0.42 -2.26
C ASP A 340 8.68 -1.31 -1.01
N VAL A 341 8.30 -2.59 -1.16
CA VAL A 341 8.31 -3.55 -0.06
C VAL A 341 8.70 -4.95 -0.51
N GLU A 342 9.66 -5.56 0.17
CA GLU A 342 9.97 -6.97 0.01
C GLU A 342 9.43 -7.80 1.18
N TYR A 343 8.82 -8.94 0.90
CA TYR A 343 8.26 -9.88 1.87
C TYR A 343 7.23 -9.25 2.82
N LEU A 344 6.20 -8.62 2.25
CA LEU A 344 5.11 -7.99 3.01
C LEU A 344 4.13 -9.02 3.57
N ARG A 345 3.96 -9.04 4.89
CA ARG A 345 2.87 -9.75 5.56
C ARG A 345 1.82 -8.77 6.06
N LEU A 346 0.61 -8.88 5.54
CA LEU A 346 -0.53 -8.05 5.91
C LEU A 346 -1.64 -8.94 6.46
N TYR A 347 -1.68 -9.17 7.78
CA TYR A 347 -2.63 -10.14 8.37
C TYR A 347 -3.59 -9.51 9.38
N ASP A 348 -4.84 -9.96 9.35
CA ASP A 348 -5.83 -9.71 10.41
C ASP A 348 -6.13 -8.22 10.66
N ASN A 349 -5.89 -7.35 9.66
CA ASN A 349 -6.04 -5.89 9.82
C ASN A 349 -7.48 -5.39 9.57
N ARG A 350 -7.84 -4.43 10.41
CA ARG A 350 -8.93 -3.44 10.39
C ARG A 350 -8.71 -2.23 9.49
N ILE A 351 -9.11 -2.15 8.22
CA ILE A 351 -8.88 -0.94 7.40
C ILE A 351 -10.20 -0.34 6.91
N GLU A 352 -10.75 0.60 7.66
CA GLU A 352 -12.14 1.03 7.47
C GLU A 352 -12.33 2.55 7.51
N HIS A 353 -13.26 3.07 6.71
CA HIS A 353 -13.71 4.47 6.82
C HIS A 353 -12.62 5.53 6.62
N ASN A 354 -11.60 5.24 5.81
CA ASN A 354 -10.57 6.22 5.46
C ASN A 354 -11.01 7.07 4.27
N GLY A 355 -10.59 8.33 4.25
CA GLY A 355 -10.95 9.30 3.21
C GLY A 355 -12.33 9.91 3.42
N PRO A 356 -12.56 11.16 2.98
CA PRO A 356 -13.79 11.89 3.27
C PRO A 356 -14.98 11.39 2.45
N ASP A 357 -14.76 11.04 1.18
CA ASP A 357 -15.78 10.54 0.27
C ASP A 357 -15.18 9.87 -0.97
N GLN A 358 -16.05 9.27 -1.78
CA GLN A 358 -15.72 8.54 -3.01
C GLN A 358 -15.09 9.38 -4.13
N ARG A 359 -15.10 10.71 -4.09
CA ARG A 359 -14.49 11.52 -5.17
C ARG A 359 -12.97 11.52 -5.07
N GLN A 360 -12.45 11.38 -3.86
CA GLN A 360 -11.02 11.27 -3.57
C GLN A 360 -10.45 9.93 -4.07
N THR A 361 -9.16 9.93 -4.42
CA THR A 361 -8.40 8.74 -4.82
C THR A 361 -7.97 7.95 -3.59
N VAL A 362 -8.89 7.15 -3.03
CA VAL A 362 -8.67 6.46 -1.75
C VAL A 362 -8.61 4.96 -1.97
N CYS A 363 -7.51 4.36 -1.54
CA CYS A 363 -7.34 2.92 -1.45
C CYS A 363 -7.55 2.43 -0.01
N GLY A 364 -7.95 1.16 0.16
CA GLY A 364 -7.71 0.47 1.43
C GLY A 364 -6.21 0.26 1.63
N VAL A 365 -5.59 -0.42 0.67
CA VAL A 365 -4.15 -0.68 0.58
C VAL A 365 -3.65 -0.31 -0.81
N PHE A 366 -2.66 0.56 -0.88
CA PHE A 366 -1.93 0.90 -2.09
C PHE A 366 -0.48 0.42 -1.99
N LEU A 367 -0.03 -0.35 -2.98
CA LEU A 367 1.36 -0.80 -3.14
C LEU A 367 1.83 -0.43 -4.54
N LEU A 368 2.85 0.41 -4.65
CA LEU A 368 3.49 0.70 -5.94
C LEU A 368 4.29 -0.52 -6.41
N HIS A 369 5.21 -1.02 -5.57
CA HIS A 369 5.99 -2.21 -5.84
C HIS A 369 6.00 -3.14 -4.62
N VAL A 370 5.91 -4.45 -4.89
CA VAL A 370 6.05 -5.48 -3.87
C VAL A 370 6.69 -6.75 -4.42
N ALA A 371 7.70 -7.26 -3.72
CA ALA A 371 8.24 -8.60 -3.96
C ALA A 371 7.73 -9.56 -2.87
N GLY A 372 6.80 -10.47 -3.22
CA GLY A 372 6.23 -11.42 -2.27
C GLY A 372 5.23 -10.80 -1.29
N LEU A 373 4.01 -10.55 -1.77
CA LEU A 373 2.88 -10.13 -0.94
C LEU A 373 2.15 -11.33 -0.34
N ASP A 374 1.93 -11.33 0.98
CA ASP A 374 1.00 -12.23 1.65
C ASP A 374 -0.02 -11.44 2.48
N ALA A 375 -1.24 -11.31 1.97
CA ALA A 375 -2.35 -10.60 2.60
C ALA A 375 -3.46 -11.58 2.98
N CYS A 376 -3.63 -11.82 4.28
CA CYS A 376 -4.58 -12.82 4.79
C CYS A 376 -5.54 -12.25 5.86
N ARG A 377 -6.82 -12.65 5.81
CA ARG A 377 -7.82 -12.36 6.87
C ARG A 377 -7.99 -10.87 7.19
N ASN A 378 -7.73 -9.98 6.24
CA ASN A 378 -7.96 -8.56 6.42
C ASN A 378 -9.43 -8.20 6.16
N ARG A 379 -9.85 -7.12 6.79
CA ARG A 379 -11.17 -6.54 6.63
C ARG A 379 -11.00 -5.10 6.15
N ILE A 380 -11.30 -4.85 4.88
CA ILE A 380 -11.08 -3.58 4.19
C ILE A 380 -12.42 -3.06 3.69
N ARG A 381 -12.91 -1.94 4.23
CA ARG A 381 -14.28 -1.48 3.94
C ARG A 381 -14.45 0.02 3.94
N ASN A 382 -15.36 0.48 3.07
CA ASN A 382 -15.90 1.84 3.12
C ASN A 382 -14.79 2.92 3.12
N ASN A 383 -13.70 2.67 2.39
CA ASN A 383 -12.63 3.65 2.17
C ASN A 383 -13.02 4.48 0.94
N GLY A 384 -13.14 5.79 1.10
CA GLY A 384 -13.78 6.68 0.13
C GLY A 384 -15.29 6.49 0.11
N ALA A 385 -15.96 6.75 1.24
CA ALA A 385 -17.39 6.47 1.41
C ALA A 385 -18.29 7.15 0.36
N LYS A 386 -19.35 6.44 -0.06
CA LYS A 386 -20.42 7.00 -0.90
C LYS A 386 -21.05 8.23 -0.22
N THR A 387 -21.29 9.29 -0.99
CA THR A 387 -22.03 10.47 -0.51
C THR A 387 -23.16 10.85 -1.48
N PRO A 388 -24.22 11.54 -1.00
CA PRO A 388 -25.35 11.95 -1.85
C PRO A 388 -24.98 12.91 -2.98
N GLN A 389 -23.77 13.48 -2.96
CA GLN A 389 -23.28 14.46 -3.94
C GLN A 389 -22.93 13.83 -5.29
N GLY A 390 -23.03 12.50 -5.42
CA GLY A 390 -22.83 11.78 -6.68
C GLY A 390 -21.37 11.56 -7.04
N GLU A 391 -21.12 11.28 -8.31
CA GLU A 391 -19.80 10.96 -8.88
C GLU A 391 -19.23 12.12 -9.71
N ASP A 392 -19.78 13.32 -9.58
CA ASP A 392 -19.25 14.50 -10.27
C ASP A 392 -17.88 14.91 -9.68
N ASN A 393 -16.95 15.30 -10.55
CA ASN A 393 -15.60 15.77 -10.20
C ASN A 393 -14.73 14.73 -9.46
N LEU A 394 -14.74 13.46 -9.89
CA LEU A 394 -13.78 12.46 -9.41
C LEU A 394 -12.34 12.92 -9.66
N LEU A 395 -11.49 12.83 -8.64
CA LEU A 395 -10.06 13.04 -8.80
C LEU A 395 -9.44 11.83 -9.50
N PRO A 396 -8.59 12.02 -10.52
CA PRO A 396 -7.96 10.91 -11.21
C PRO A 396 -6.80 10.33 -10.39
N GLY A 397 -6.68 9.00 -10.35
CA GLY A 397 -5.63 8.28 -9.64
C GLY A 397 -6.14 6.99 -9.00
N PRO A 398 -5.26 6.23 -8.32
CA PRO A 398 -5.59 4.92 -7.79
C PRO A 398 -6.68 4.96 -6.73
N ARG A 399 -7.66 4.06 -6.85
CA ARG A 399 -8.72 3.81 -5.88
C ARG A 399 -9.10 2.35 -5.91
N GLY A 400 -9.36 1.76 -4.76
CA GLY A 400 -9.65 0.33 -4.69
C GLY A 400 -9.50 -0.24 -3.29
N GLY A 401 -9.94 -1.49 -3.10
CA GLY A 401 -9.73 -2.22 -1.85
C GLY A 401 -8.24 -2.51 -1.62
N ILE A 402 -7.66 -3.36 -2.46
CA ILE A 402 -6.22 -3.60 -2.55
C ILE A 402 -5.79 -3.31 -3.99
N VAL A 403 -4.85 -2.37 -4.14
CA VAL A 403 -4.29 -1.95 -5.43
C VAL A 403 -2.79 -2.20 -5.42
N VAL A 404 -2.33 -3.06 -6.34
CA VAL A 404 -0.92 -3.41 -6.51
C VAL A 404 -0.50 -3.11 -7.96
N ILE A 405 0.43 -2.16 -8.13
CA ILE A 405 0.87 -1.72 -9.46
C ILE A 405 1.94 -2.63 -10.04
N HIS A 406 2.88 -3.11 -9.21
CA HIS A 406 3.91 -4.05 -9.63
C HIS A 406 4.14 -5.09 -8.55
N ALA A 407 3.90 -6.37 -8.86
CA ALA A 407 4.21 -7.48 -7.97
C ALA A 407 5.18 -8.47 -8.61
N LEU A 408 6.24 -8.78 -7.87
CA LEU A 408 7.28 -9.73 -8.25
C LEU A 408 7.34 -10.90 -7.28
N PRO A 409 7.83 -12.09 -7.69
CA PRO A 409 8.01 -13.23 -6.81
C PRO A 409 9.31 -13.07 -6.02
N GLY A 410 9.49 -13.87 -4.96
CA GLY A 410 10.80 -13.99 -4.34
C GLY A 410 11.79 -14.67 -5.28
N ILE A 411 13.02 -14.15 -5.35
CA ILE A 411 14.08 -14.67 -6.21
C ILE A 411 15.33 -15.01 -5.42
N ASP A 412 16.04 -16.05 -5.88
CA ASP A 412 17.42 -16.37 -5.51
C ASP A 412 18.30 -16.32 -6.76
N PRO A 413 19.51 -15.74 -6.70
CA PRO A 413 20.43 -15.72 -7.82
C PRO A 413 21.03 -17.12 -8.05
N ILE A 414 21.06 -17.57 -9.30
CA ILE A 414 21.73 -18.80 -9.71
C ILE A 414 22.75 -18.53 -10.82
N LEU A 415 23.83 -19.31 -10.85
CA LEU A 415 24.83 -19.24 -11.91
C LEU A 415 24.47 -20.23 -13.04
N VAL A 416 24.16 -19.71 -14.22
CA VAL A 416 23.87 -20.49 -15.43
C VAL A 416 24.83 -20.08 -16.52
N ALA A 417 25.63 -21.03 -17.02
CA ALA A 417 26.65 -20.78 -18.05
C ALA A 417 27.60 -19.59 -17.73
N GLY A 418 27.91 -19.38 -16.45
CA GLY A 418 28.78 -18.28 -15.99
C GLY A 418 28.08 -16.92 -15.85
N GLN A 419 26.76 -16.84 -16.06
CA GLN A 419 25.95 -15.63 -15.86
C GLN A 419 25.00 -15.80 -14.67
N LEU A 420 24.88 -14.75 -13.84
CA LEU A 420 23.87 -14.71 -12.78
C LEU A 420 22.49 -14.51 -13.41
N ARG A 421 21.54 -15.35 -13.01
CA ARG A 421 20.14 -15.29 -13.43
C ARG A 421 19.23 -15.41 -12.21
N PRO A 422 18.13 -14.66 -12.15
CA PRO A 422 17.18 -14.75 -11.04
C PRO A 422 16.33 -16.01 -11.21
N ARG A 423 16.19 -16.79 -10.15
CA ARG A 423 15.30 -17.97 -10.10
C ARG A 423 14.32 -17.81 -8.96
N GLN A 424 13.05 -18.14 -9.19
CA GLN A 424 12.05 -18.16 -8.12
C GLN A 424 12.47 -19.06 -6.95
N ASN A 425 12.37 -18.53 -5.74
CA ASN A 425 12.77 -19.22 -4.50
C ASN A 425 11.59 -19.90 -3.77
N GLY A 426 10.41 -19.91 -4.39
CA GLY A 426 9.19 -20.52 -3.86
C GLY A 426 8.24 -19.52 -3.18
N VAL A 427 8.65 -18.27 -2.97
CA VAL A 427 7.73 -17.20 -2.55
C VAL A 427 6.96 -16.70 -3.78
N PRO A 428 5.61 -16.83 -3.80
CA PRO A 428 4.80 -16.34 -4.92
C PRO A 428 4.86 -14.81 -5.01
N ALA A 429 4.46 -14.23 -6.13
CA ALA A 429 4.36 -12.79 -6.24
C ALA A 429 3.26 -12.25 -5.32
N ILE A 430 2.10 -12.91 -5.33
CA ILE A 430 0.94 -12.50 -4.55
C ILE A 430 0.22 -13.71 -3.96
N ARG A 431 -0.11 -13.62 -2.67
CA ARG A 431 -1.05 -14.47 -1.95
C ARG A 431 -2.08 -13.59 -1.25
N ILE A 432 -3.35 -13.67 -1.65
CA ILE A 432 -4.48 -12.93 -1.05
C ILE A 432 -5.56 -13.92 -0.63
N HIS A 433 -5.67 -14.21 0.67
CA HIS A 433 -6.53 -15.29 1.18
C HIS A 433 -7.45 -14.84 2.32
N ASP A 434 -8.68 -15.36 2.36
CA ASP A 434 -9.62 -15.17 3.48
C ASP A 434 -9.96 -13.68 3.79
N ASN A 435 -9.76 -12.76 2.84
CA ASN A 435 -10.01 -11.35 3.06
C ASN A 435 -11.49 -10.99 2.82
N GLN A 436 -11.95 -9.94 3.49
CA GLN A 436 -13.24 -9.33 3.22
C GLN A 436 -13.06 -7.88 2.80
N ILE A 437 -13.28 -7.63 1.52
CA ILE A 437 -12.97 -6.37 0.86
C ILE A 437 -14.24 -5.82 0.21
N SER A 438 -14.63 -4.61 0.59
CA SER A 438 -15.75 -3.88 0.00
C SER A 438 -15.33 -2.46 -0.31
N GLN A 439 -15.35 -2.12 -1.60
CA GLN A 439 -14.95 -0.81 -2.10
C GLN A 439 -16.18 -0.04 -2.61
N PRO A 440 -16.44 1.18 -2.08
CA PRO A 440 -17.57 1.99 -2.51
C PRO A 440 -17.53 2.39 -3.99
N LEU A 441 -16.36 2.81 -4.47
CA LEU A 441 -16.11 3.17 -5.87
C LEU A 441 -14.72 2.68 -6.27
N GLY A 442 -14.67 1.89 -7.36
CA GLY A 442 -13.46 1.22 -7.83
C GLY A 442 -13.39 -0.25 -7.42
N GLN A 443 -12.35 -0.95 -7.88
CA GLN A 443 -12.24 -2.40 -7.71
C GLN A 443 -12.01 -2.81 -6.26
N ALA A 444 -12.55 -3.96 -5.86
CA ALA A 444 -12.13 -4.61 -4.62
C ALA A 444 -10.67 -5.05 -4.71
N LEU A 445 -10.26 -5.53 -5.89
CA LEU A 445 -8.92 -6.04 -6.13
C LEU A 445 -8.39 -5.61 -7.51
N PHE A 446 -7.23 -4.94 -7.51
CA PHE A 446 -6.48 -4.60 -8.71
C PHE A 446 -5.04 -5.12 -8.56
N LEU A 447 -4.65 -6.06 -9.43
CA LEU A 447 -3.34 -6.70 -9.39
C LEU A 447 -2.66 -6.68 -10.75
N HIS A 448 -1.46 -6.12 -10.78
CA HIS A 448 -0.48 -6.32 -11.84
C HIS A 448 0.68 -7.14 -11.28
N ALA A 449 0.96 -8.29 -11.89
CA ALA A 449 1.94 -9.24 -11.38
C ALA A 449 2.83 -9.80 -12.49
N LEU A 450 4.03 -10.23 -12.09
CA LEU A 450 4.91 -11.09 -12.85
C LEU A 450 5.36 -12.19 -11.87
N GLY A 451 4.74 -13.36 -11.93
CA GLY A 451 4.96 -14.43 -10.94
C GLY A 451 3.68 -15.15 -10.53
N PRO A 452 3.74 -16.18 -9.66
CA PRO A 452 2.55 -16.87 -9.19
C PRO A 452 1.63 -15.93 -8.40
N VAL A 453 0.34 -15.99 -8.69
CA VAL A 453 -0.72 -15.26 -7.99
C VAL A 453 -1.74 -16.27 -7.46
N SER A 454 -2.05 -16.17 -6.17
CA SER A 454 -3.08 -16.99 -5.51
C SER A 454 -4.09 -16.09 -4.79
N VAL A 455 -5.34 -16.13 -5.24
CA VAL A 455 -6.47 -15.40 -4.66
C VAL A 455 -7.53 -16.42 -4.25
N GLN A 456 -7.65 -16.69 -2.95
CA GLN A 456 -8.52 -17.75 -2.45
C GLN A 456 -9.41 -17.37 -1.28
N ASP A 457 -10.62 -17.91 -1.25
CA ASP A 457 -11.53 -17.83 -0.11
C ASP A 457 -11.86 -16.38 0.33
N ASN A 458 -11.76 -15.41 -0.59
CA ASN A 458 -12.06 -14.01 -0.29
C ASN A 458 -13.52 -13.67 -0.55
N GLN A 459 -14.01 -12.64 0.14
CA GLN A 459 -15.23 -11.90 -0.19
C GLN A 459 -14.84 -10.56 -0.82
N LEU A 460 -15.16 -10.36 -2.09
CA LEU A 460 -14.73 -9.22 -2.89
C LEU A 460 -15.96 -8.49 -3.41
N THR A 461 -16.16 -7.24 -3.00
CA THR A 461 -17.32 -6.44 -3.38
C THR A 461 -16.91 -5.08 -3.93
N SER A 462 -17.44 -4.71 -5.10
CA SER A 462 -17.42 -3.34 -5.61
C SER A 462 -18.84 -2.80 -5.67
N GLN A 463 -19.04 -1.54 -5.28
CA GLN A 463 -20.35 -0.89 -5.22
C GLN A 463 -20.53 0.23 -6.26
N GLY A 464 -19.53 0.44 -7.13
CA GLY A 464 -19.52 1.52 -8.10
C GLY A 464 -18.42 1.33 -9.13
N THR A 465 -18.68 1.76 -10.36
CA THR A 465 -17.74 1.63 -11.48
C THR A 465 -17.25 3.00 -11.96
N ILE A 466 -16.13 3.04 -12.67
CA ILE A 466 -15.66 4.25 -13.36
C ILE A 466 -15.87 4.04 -14.86
N LEU A 467 -16.63 4.94 -15.49
CA LEU A 467 -16.89 4.92 -16.93
C LEU A 467 -15.80 5.67 -17.72
N ASP A 468 -14.55 5.23 -17.59
CA ASP A 468 -13.41 5.73 -18.35
C ASP A 468 -12.64 4.56 -18.97
N ALA A 469 -12.61 4.47 -20.30
CA ALA A 469 -11.97 3.37 -21.02
C ALA A 469 -10.44 3.25 -20.77
N THR A 470 -9.83 4.31 -20.26
CA THR A 470 -8.42 4.33 -19.85
C THR A 470 -8.20 3.83 -18.42
N ASP A 471 -9.26 3.73 -17.64
CA ASP A 471 -9.25 3.19 -16.27
C ASP A 471 -9.48 1.67 -16.31
N PRO A 472 -8.69 0.87 -15.57
CA PRO A 472 -8.91 -0.57 -15.47
C PRO A 472 -10.31 -0.96 -14.98
N GLY A 473 -10.96 -0.11 -14.18
CA GLY A 473 -12.33 -0.27 -13.68
C GLY A 473 -13.37 -0.39 -14.80
N PHE A 474 -13.09 0.16 -15.97
CA PHE A 474 -13.93 0.00 -17.16
C PHE A 474 -13.90 -1.43 -17.71
N TRP A 475 -12.73 -2.08 -17.65
CA TRP A 475 -12.55 -3.46 -18.13
C TRP A 475 -13.06 -4.48 -17.12
N ALA A 476 -12.88 -4.22 -15.82
CA ALA A 476 -13.43 -5.03 -14.74
C ALA A 476 -13.81 -4.20 -13.52
N THR A 477 -15.06 -4.27 -13.10
CA THR A 477 -15.61 -3.44 -12.02
C THR A 477 -15.19 -3.89 -10.62
N THR A 478 -15.03 -5.20 -10.38
CA THR A 478 -14.74 -5.73 -9.03
C THR A 478 -13.33 -6.29 -8.91
N VAL A 479 -12.89 -7.12 -9.86
CA VAL A 479 -11.59 -7.79 -9.80
C VAL A 479 -10.86 -7.66 -11.13
N PHE A 480 -9.65 -7.13 -11.08
CA PHE A 480 -8.73 -7.05 -12.22
C PHE A 480 -7.42 -7.72 -11.85
N VAL A 481 -7.05 -8.79 -12.56
CA VAL A 481 -5.76 -9.47 -12.42
C VAL A 481 -5.10 -9.58 -13.78
N PHE A 482 -3.93 -9.00 -13.91
CA PHE A 482 -3.10 -9.07 -15.12
C PHE A 482 -1.71 -9.58 -14.77
N ASN A 483 -1.42 -10.80 -15.22
CA ASN A 483 -0.17 -11.50 -14.94
C ASN A 483 0.68 -11.68 -16.21
N LEU A 484 1.87 -11.09 -16.21
CA LEU A 484 2.80 -11.15 -17.33
C LEU A 484 3.84 -12.28 -17.18
N GLY A 485 3.77 -13.09 -16.13
CA GLY A 485 4.63 -14.27 -15.97
C GLY A 485 4.44 -15.27 -17.11
N TRP A 486 5.54 -15.89 -17.56
CA TRP A 486 5.55 -16.79 -18.72
C TRP A 486 5.76 -18.23 -18.29
N SER A 487 5.05 -19.15 -18.96
CA SER A 487 5.18 -20.57 -18.67
C SER A 487 6.59 -21.11 -18.91
N ASN A 488 7.09 -21.90 -17.95
CA ASN A 488 8.38 -22.57 -18.02
C ASN A 488 8.49 -23.53 -19.24
N GLU A 489 7.36 -24.03 -19.76
CA GLU A 489 7.28 -24.91 -20.92
C GLU A 489 7.79 -24.25 -22.21
N PHE A 490 7.61 -22.93 -22.33
CA PHE A 490 8.06 -22.12 -23.47
C PHE A 490 9.46 -21.53 -23.25
N TYR A 491 9.85 -21.30 -21.99
CA TYR A 491 11.16 -20.79 -21.62
C TYR A 491 12.30 -21.77 -21.94
N LEU A 492 12.14 -23.05 -21.59
CA LEU A 492 13.21 -24.04 -21.77
C LEU A 492 13.49 -24.30 -23.25
N GLN A 493 12.47 -24.25 -24.11
CA GLN A 493 12.63 -24.34 -25.55
C GLN A 493 13.30 -23.09 -26.12
N THR A 494 12.97 -21.90 -25.61
CA THR A 494 13.62 -20.66 -26.04
C THR A 494 15.12 -20.65 -25.71
N LEU A 495 15.52 -21.11 -24.52
CA LEU A 495 16.93 -21.30 -24.14
C LEU A 495 17.64 -22.38 -24.97
N LEU A 496 16.94 -23.46 -25.33
CA LEU A 496 17.53 -24.60 -26.06
C LEU A 496 17.63 -24.34 -27.56
N PHE A 497 16.76 -23.52 -28.15
CA PHE A 497 16.69 -23.28 -29.60
C PHE A 497 17.22 -21.92 -30.04
N ASN A 498 17.15 -20.90 -29.19
CA ASN A 498 17.82 -19.62 -29.41
C ASN A 498 18.91 -19.48 -28.36
N GLY A 499 20.17 -19.36 -28.79
CA GLY A 499 21.22 -18.77 -27.95
C GLY A 499 20.97 -17.27 -27.70
N ALA A 500 19.77 -16.91 -27.21
CA ALA A 500 19.25 -15.56 -27.01
C ALA A 500 19.56 -15.11 -25.57
N THR A 501 20.50 -14.18 -25.34
CA THR A 501 20.43 -12.72 -25.59
C THR A 501 19.58 -11.94 -24.57
N GLY A 502 19.48 -12.39 -23.33
CA GLY A 502 19.35 -11.45 -22.22
C GLY A 502 20.75 -10.96 -21.84
N ASP A 503 20.98 -9.64 -21.80
CA ASP A 503 22.23 -9.11 -21.26
C ASP A 503 22.50 -9.74 -19.87
N PRO A 504 23.77 -10.10 -19.55
CA PRO A 504 24.11 -10.52 -18.21
C PRO A 504 23.68 -9.44 -17.20
N LEU A 505 23.14 -9.85 -16.06
CA LEU A 505 22.93 -8.94 -14.94
C LEU A 505 24.30 -8.44 -14.47
N ASP A 506 24.46 -7.12 -14.36
CA ASP A 506 25.64 -6.54 -13.72
C ASP A 506 25.63 -6.93 -12.24
N ALA A 507 26.81 -7.21 -11.68
CA ALA A 507 26.97 -7.75 -10.32
C ALA A 507 26.45 -6.84 -9.19
N GLY A 508 25.93 -5.65 -9.51
CA GLY A 508 25.25 -4.71 -8.60
C GLY A 508 23.73 -4.56 -8.80
N SER A 509 23.14 -5.20 -9.82
CA SER A 509 21.70 -5.12 -10.15
C SER A 509 20.84 -6.20 -9.49
N LEU A 510 21.46 -7.13 -8.78
CA LEU A 510 20.76 -8.09 -7.94
C LEU A 510 20.71 -7.53 -6.53
N PRO A 511 19.59 -7.68 -5.78
CA PRO A 511 19.60 -7.47 -4.34
C PRO A 511 20.59 -8.49 -3.75
N VAL A 512 21.83 -8.05 -3.58
CA VAL A 512 22.83 -8.87 -2.94
C VAL A 512 22.43 -8.89 -1.48
N ILE A 513 21.94 -10.03 -0.99
CA ILE A 513 21.97 -10.34 0.44
C ILE A 513 23.47 -10.43 0.80
N ARG A 514 24.11 -9.27 1.01
CA ARG A 514 25.47 -9.21 1.53
C ARG A 514 25.38 -9.46 3.02
N GLU A 515 26.10 -10.47 3.49
CA GLU A 515 26.54 -10.51 4.87
C GLU A 515 27.48 -9.31 5.08
N GLY A 516 26.91 -8.18 5.53
CA GLY A 516 27.63 -6.92 5.70
C GLY A 516 26.72 -5.73 5.45
N PHE A 517 26.24 -5.13 6.53
CA PHE A 517 25.23 -4.08 6.57
C PHE A 517 25.83 -2.71 6.19
N THR A 518 25.61 -2.26 4.96
CA THR A 518 25.68 -0.85 4.56
C THR A 518 24.43 -0.57 3.71
N PRO A 519 23.49 0.26 4.17
CA PRO A 519 22.28 0.58 3.41
C PRO A 519 22.66 1.43 2.19
N GLU A 520 22.40 0.92 0.99
CA GLU A 520 22.39 1.69 -0.26
C GLU A 520 20.92 1.78 -0.74
N ALA A 521 20.52 2.92 -1.31
CA ALA A 521 19.26 3.02 -2.03
C ALA A 521 19.29 1.99 -3.19
N GLY A 522 18.20 1.23 -3.35
CA GLY A 522 18.08 0.25 -4.42
C GLY A 522 17.88 0.94 -5.77
N ALA A 523 18.44 0.36 -6.84
CA ALA A 523 18.16 0.76 -8.21
C ALA A 523 16.69 0.50 -8.57
N GLY A 524 16.17 1.26 -9.53
CA GLY A 524 14.78 1.40 -9.90
C GLY A 524 14.05 0.23 -10.49
N LEU A 525 12.73 0.42 -10.58
CA LEU A 525 11.80 -0.48 -11.25
C LEU A 525 12.01 -0.56 -12.78
N ASP A 526 12.73 0.39 -13.38
CA ASP A 526 13.01 0.46 -14.82
C ASP A 526 14.22 -0.40 -15.25
N ASP A 527 15.03 -0.86 -14.30
CA ASP A 527 16.12 -1.82 -14.55
C ASP A 527 15.61 -3.28 -14.74
N ASP A 528 14.35 -3.54 -14.40
CA ASP A 528 13.71 -4.85 -14.51
C ASP A 528 13.09 -5.08 -15.89
N ALA A 529 13.95 -5.13 -16.92
CA ALA A 529 13.54 -5.38 -18.29
C ALA A 529 12.80 -6.73 -18.47
N MET A 530 11.67 -6.68 -19.20
CA MET A 530 10.85 -7.83 -19.60
C MET A 530 11.74 -8.92 -20.26
N GLY A 531 11.81 -10.11 -19.65
CA GLY A 531 12.66 -11.22 -20.09
C GLY A 531 13.92 -11.48 -19.24
N ARG A 532 14.24 -10.63 -18.25
CA ARG A 532 15.30 -10.89 -17.25
C ARG A 532 14.87 -11.91 -16.19
N TYR A 533 13.58 -11.99 -15.90
CA TYR A 533 13.00 -12.89 -14.88
C TYR A 533 12.51 -14.21 -15.49
N MET A 534 13.02 -15.33 -14.96
CA MET A 534 12.44 -16.66 -15.19
C MET A 534 11.27 -16.88 -14.24
N ALA A 535 10.17 -16.15 -14.45
CA ALA A 535 9.00 -16.24 -13.57
C ALA A 535 7.79 -16.85 -14.30
N ASN A 536 7.27 -17.94 -13.75
CA ASN A 536 5.97 -18.50 -14.15
C ASN A 536 4.84 -17.52 -13.84
N GLY A 537 3.71 -17.65 -14.54
CA GLY A 537 2.58 -16.72 -14.47
C GLY A 537 1.31 -17.35 -13.91
N ASN A 538 1.41 -18.45 -13.16
CA ASN A 538 0.22 -19.18 -12.70
C ASN A 538 -0.71 -18.28 -11.88
N VAL A 539 -1.97 -18.17 -12.29
CA VAL A 539 -3.04 -17.48 -11.54
C VAL A 539 -4.02 -18.53 -11.02
N LEU A 540 -4.12 -18.63 -9.70
CA LEU A 540 -5.11 -19.47 -9.02
C LEU A 540 -6.15 -18.58 -8.35
N PHE A 541 -7.38 -18.59 -8.87
CA PHE A 541 -8.53 -17.85 -8.36
C PHE A 541 -9.61 -18.84 -7.92
N ALA A 542 -9.68 -19.16 -6.63
CA ALA A 542 -10.53 -20.25 -6.16
C ALA A 542 -11.29 -19.99 -4.85
N GLY A 543 -12.51 -20.50 -4.72
CA GLY A 543 -13.29 -20.40 -3.49
C GLY A 543 -13.77 -18.97 -3.13
N ASN A 544 -13.63 -18.00 -4.03
CA ASN A 544 -13.99 -16.61 -3.76
C ASN A 544 -15.50 -16.37 -3.94
N GLN A 545 -16.01 -15.39 -3.21
CA GLN A 545 -17.33 -14.79 -3.41
C GLN A 545 -17.12 -13.38 -3.96
N VAL A 546 -17.49 -13.18 -5.22
CA VAL A 546 -17.32 -11.90 -5.92
C VAL A 546 -18.69 -11.29 -6.13
N PHE A 547 -18.87 -10.05 -5.66
CA PHE A 547 -20.12 -9.32 -5.78
C PHE A 547 -19.91 -7.97 -6.46
N THR A 548 -20.68 -7.72 -7.52
CA THR A 548 -20.77 -6.42 -8.18
C THR A 548 -22.14 -5.83 -7.87
N ASP A 549 -22.16 -4.82 -7.01
CA ASP A 549 -23.37 -4.14 -6.55
C ASP A 549 -23.49 -2.78 -7.23
N LEU A 550 -24.22 -2.73 -8.35
CA LEU A 550 -24.46 -1.50 -9.10
C LEU A 550 -25.93 -1.09 -9.04
N ILE A 551 -26.65 -1.51 -7.99
CA ILE A 551 -28.08 -1.17 -7.78
C ILE A 551 -28.28 0.35 -7.72
N GLU A 552 -27.38 1.05 -7.04
CA GLU A 552 -27.51 2.50 -6.81
C GLU A 552 -26.91 3.36 -7.93
N ALA A 553 -26.26 2.75 -8.91
CA ALA A 553 -25.65 3.47 -10.01
C ALA A 553 -26.71 4.04 -10.96
N GLN A 554 -26.48 5.26 -11.47
CA GLN A 554 -27.50 5.97 -12.22
C GLN A 554 -27.64 5.48 -13.67
N VAL A 555 -26.53 5.06 -14.31
CA VAL A 555 -26.47 4.36 -15.61
C VAL A 555 -25.06 3.74 -15.78
N ASP A 556 -24.89 2.43 -15.62
CA ASP A 556 -23.56 1.80 -15.70
C ASP A 556 -23.43 0.69 -16.75
N TYR A 557 -22.71 0.97 -17.85
CA TYR A 557 -22.18 -0.08 -18.72
C TYR A 557 -20.91 -0.66 -18.10
N ALA A 558 -20.86 -1.97 -17.89
CA ALA A 558 -19.66 -2.67 -17.46
C ALA A 558 -19.24 -3.72 -18.50
N ILE A 559 -17.95 -3.79 -18.82
CA ILE A 559 -17.43 -4.88 -19.67
C ILE A 559 -17.44 -6.17 -18.88
N SER A 560 -16.87 -6.16 -17.68
CA SER A 560 -16.95 -7.31 -16.80
C SER A 560 -16.98 -7.00 -15.32
N SER A 561 -17.44 -7.96 -14.52
CA SER A 561 -17.24 -7.93 -13.07
C SER A 561 -15.79 -8.30 -12.74
N THR A 562 -15.30 -9.36 -13.37
CA THR A 562 -14.00 -9.96 -13.12
C THR A 562 -13.25 -10.20 -14.42
N LEU A 563 -12.02 -9.67 -14.50
CA LEU A 563 -11.07 -9.94 -15.58
C LEU A 563 -9.80 -10.60 -15.01
N LEU A 564 -9.47 -11.79 -15.53
CA LEU A 564 -8.28 -12.55 -15.16
C LEU A 564 -7.46 -12.87 -16.42
N VAL A 565 -6.25 -12.37 -16.52
CA VAL A 565 -5.38 -12.62 -17.68
C VAL A 565 -4.01 -13.08 -17.21
N SER A 566 -3.50 -14.13 -17.84
CA SER A 566 -2.11 -14.57 -17.67
C SER A 566 -1.45 -14.96 -19.00
N LEU A 567 -0.13 -14.77 -19.09
CA LEU A 567 0.71 -15.35 -20.14
C LEU A 567 1.19 -16.79 -19.82
N ASP A 568 0.58 -17.42 -18.80
CA ASP A 568 0.78 -18.82 -18.39
C ASP A 568 -0.60 -19.47 -18.13
N ASP A 569 -0.81 -20.15 -17.00
CA ASP A 569 -2.10 -20.76 -16.62
C ASP A 569 -3.00 -19.79 -15.85
N VAL A 570 -4.31 -19.84 -16.16
CA VAL A 570 -5.38 -19.27 -15.34
C VAL A 570 -6.32 -20.37 -14.87
N THR A 571 -6.50 -20.46 -13.56
CA THR A 571 -7.44 -21.39 -12.92
C THR A 571 -8.51 -20.60 -12.16
N VAL A 572 -9.78 -20.83 -12.51
CA VAL A 572 -10.98 -20.23 -11.89
C VAL A 572 -11.89 -21.34 -11.40
N GLN A 573 -11.85 -21.63 -10.10
CA GLN A 573 -12.51 -22.82 -9.55
C GLN A 573 -13.32 -22.56 -8.29
N ASN A 574 -14.50 -23.17 -8.18
CA ASN A 574 -15.32 -23.16 -6.95
C ASN A 574 -15.70 -21.74 -6.47
N ASN A 575 -15.82 -20.76 -7.38
CA ASN A 575 -16.19 -19.40 -7.02
C ASN A 575 -17.70 -19.16 -7.15
N GLN A 576 -18.20 -18.16 -6.44
CA GLN A 576 -19.54 -17.61 -6.60
C GLN A 576 -19.42 -16.17 -7.09
N PHE A 577 -20.02 -15.89 -8.24
CA PHE A 577 -20.05 -14.57 -8.86
C PHE A 577 -21.48 -14.05 -8.89
N ASP A 578 -21.71 -12.92 -8.23
CA ASP A 578 -23.01 -12.28 -8.11
C ASP A 578 -22.94 -10.87 -8.71
N CYS A 579 -23.95 -10.49 -9.50
CA CYS A 579 -24.08 -9.13 -9.99
C CYS A 579 -25.52 -8.64 -9.91
N ASP A 580 -25.72 -7.54 -9.18
CA ASP A 580 -27.01 -6.89 -9.01
C ASP A 580 -27.05 -5.56 -9.77
N PHE A 581 -28.06 -5.42 -10.65
CA PHE A 581 -28.29 -4.26 -11.52
C PHE A 581 -29.77 -3.87 -11.54
N LEU A 582 -30.07 -2.59 -11.74
CA LEU A 582 -31.44 -2.07 -11.85
C LEU A 582 -31.93 -1.94 -13.30
N ALA A 583 -31.07 -1.52 -14.25
CA ALA A 583 -31.46 -1.35 -15.66
C ALA A 583 -30.32 -1.45 -16.72
N ASP A 584 -29.07 -1.81 -16.34
CA ASP A 584 -27.88 -1.49 -17.17
C ASP A 584 -27.02 -2.67 -17.62
N PHE A 585 -26.52 -2.63 -18.86
CA PHE A 585 -25.85 -3.75 -19.54
C PHE A 585 -24.49 -4.16 -18.96
N LEU A 586 -24.31 -5.48 -18.73
CA LEU A 586 -23.02 -6.13 -18.44
C LEU A 586 -22.63 -7.05 -19.61
N PHE A 587 -21.45 -6.84 -20.21
CA PHE A 587 -21.02 -7.72 -21.32
C PHE A 587 -20.73 -9.15 -20.83
N SER A 588 -19.91 -9.32 -19.78
CA SER A 588 -19.76 -10.63 -19.15
C SER A 588 -19.49 -10.56 -17.65
N ASN A 589 -19.90 -11.54 -16.86
CA ASN A 589 -19.51 -11.57 -15.45
C ASN A 589 -18.01 -11.87 -15.31
N LEU A 590 -17.56 -12.99 -15.87
CA LEU A 590 -16.14 -13.38 -15.91
C LEU A 590 -15.57 -13.31 -17.34
N ILE A 591 -14.45 -12.61 -17.49
CA ILE A 591 -13.55 -12.76 -18.64
C ILE A 591 -12.24 -13.35 -18.14
N ALA A 592 -11.83 -14.48 -18.71
CA ALA A 592 -10.58 -15.14 -18.37
C ALA A 592 -9.76 -15.52 -19.61
N ALA A 593 -8.46 -15.26 -19.59
CA ALA A 593 -7.55 -15.61 -20.69
C ALA A 593 -6.21 -16.13 -20.17
N GLY A 594 -5.75 -17.24 -20.74
CA GLY A 594 -4.48 -17.87 -20.38
C GLY A 594 -3.89 -18.68 -21.54
N VAL A 595 -2.61 -19.02 -21.44
CA VAL A 595 -2.01 -20.05 -22.30
C VAL A 595 -2.73 -21.37 -22.07
N THR A 596 -2.98 -21.70 -20.80
CA THR A 596 -3.90 -22.74 -20.39
C THR A 596 -4.96 -22.14 -19.47
N LEU A 597 -6.20 -22.61 -19.59
CA LEU A 597 -7.35 -22.05 -18.90
C LEU A 597 -8.21 -23.18 -18.32
N ARG A 598 -8.61 -23.01 -17.05
CA ARG A 598 -9.57 -23.87 -16.35
C ARG A 598 -10.64 -23.01 -15.70
N ILE A 599 -11.89 -23.17 -16.10
CA ILE A 599 -13.06 -22.53 -15.48
C ILE A 599 -14.00 -23.65 -15.02
N GLN A 600 -13.97 -24.00 -13.73
CA GLN A 600 -14.69 -25.18 -13.23
C GLN A 600 -15.46 -24.94 -11.94
N ASP A 601 -16.60 -25.62 -11.79
CA ASP A 601 -17.38 -25.65 -10.55
C ASP A 601 -17.81 -24.26 -10.03
N ASN A 602 -17.96 -23.27 -10.91
CA ASN A 602 -18.36 -21.91 -10.51
C ASN A 602 -19.89 -21.71 -10.59
N ARG A 603 -20.41 -20.83 -9.74
CA ARG A 603 -21.80 -20.35 -9.79
C ARG A 603 -21.84 -18.88 -10.22
N PHE A 604 -22.49 -18.59 -11.34
CA PHE A 604 -22.67 -17.24 -11.88
C PHE A 604 -24.13 -16.77 -11.79
N LYS A 605 -24.41 -15.75 -10.99
CA LYS A 605 -25.73 -15.18 -10.74
C LYS A 605 -25.80 -13.74 -11.21
N GLU A 606 -26.51 -13.52 -12.32
CA GLU A 606 -26.75 -12.18 -12.87
C GLU A 606 -28.24 -11.85 -13.05
N SER A 607 -28.53 -10.59 -13.37
CA SER A 607 -29.87 -10.08 -13.67
C SER A 607 -30.39 -10.58 -15.02
N LEU A 608 -31.66 -11.02 -15.07
CA LEU A 608 -32.22 -11.85 -16.16
C LEU A 608 -32.11 -11.28 -17.59
N PHE A 609 -32.17 -9.96 -17.77
CA PHE A 609 -32.34 -9.31 -19.08
C PHE A 609 -31.14 -8.49 -19.54
N VAL A 610 -30.05 -8.52 -18.79
CA VAL A 610 -29.12 -7.39 -18.74
C VAL A 610 -27.66 -7.81 -18.96
N THR A 611 -27.34 -9.09 -18.75
CA THR A 611 -26.01 -9.66 -18.99
C THR A 611 -25.98 -10.48 -20.28
N LEU A 612 -24.93 -10.33 -21.10
CA LEU A 612 -24.81 -11.09 -22.36
C LEU A 612 -24.22 -12.50 -22.13
N TYR A 613 -23.13 -12.60 -21.36
CA TYR A 613 -22.47 -13.87 -21.04
C TYR A 613 -22.17 -13.99 -19.54
N SER A 614 -22.43 -15.14 -18.93
CA SER A 614 -21.94 -15.38 -17.57
C SER A 614 -20.43 -15.59 -17.54
N SER A 615 -19.85 -16.20 -18.58
CA SER A 615 -18.40 -16.39 -18.66
C SER A 615 -17.90 -16.40 -20.09
N LEU A 616 -16.76 -15.75 -20.32
CA LEU A 616 -16.00 -15.78 -21.55
C LEU A 616 -14.56 -16.22 -21.27
N GLY A 617 -14.19 -17.41 -21.74
CA GLY A 617 -12.87 -18.00 -21.54
C GLY A 617 -12.08 -18.13 -22.84
N LEU A 618 -10.82 -17.69 -22.85
CA LEU A 618 -9.88 -17.90 -23.96
C LEU A 618 -8.64 -18.68 -23.48
N GLY A 619 -8.54 -19.95 -23.85
CA GLY A 619 -7.32 -20.74 -23.68
C GLY A 619 -6.52 -20.79 -24.98
N LEU A 620 -5.24 -20.44 -24.94
CA LEU A 620 -4.41 -20.46 -26.16
C LEU A 620 -4.03 -21.88 -26.60
N LEU A 621 -3.80 -22.78 -25.65
CA LEU A 621 -3.51 -24.20 -25.89
C LEU A 621 -4.65 -25.06 -25.37
N PHE A 622 -4.92 -25.00 -24.07
CA PHE A 622 -5.93 -25.84 -23.43
C PHE A 622 -6.95 -24.97 -22.73
N ASN A 623 -8.23 -25.28 -22.94
CA ASN A 623 -9.34 -24.61 -22.29
C ASN A 623 -10.31 -25.67 -21.76
N ASN A 624 -10.36 -25.86 -20.43
CA ASN A 624 -11.36 -26.72 -19.80
C ASN A 624 -12.38 -25.87 -19.05
N THR A 625 -13.60 -25.79 -19.60
CA THR A 625 -14.72 -25.09 -19.01
C THR A 625 -15.81 -26.10 -18.66
N SER A 626 -15.84 -26.59 -17.42
CA SER A 626 -16.74 -27.68 -17.05
C SER A 626 -17.45 -27.48 -15.72
N ASP A 627 -18.61 -28.14 -15.56
CA ASP A 627 -19.35 -28.23 -14.30
C ASP A 627 -19.79 -26.87 -13.70
N ASN A 628 -19.90 -25.82 -14.52
CA ASN A 628 -20.35 -24.51 -14.06
C ASN A 628 -21.88 -24.37 -14.09
N GLN A 629 -22.43 -23.50 -13.24
CA GLN A 629 -23.85 -23.16 -13.20
C GLN A 629 -24.05 -21.65 -13.40
N ALA A 630 -24.73 -21.24 -14.46
CA ALA A 630 -24.84 -19.85 -14.88
C ALA A 630 -26.27 -19.39 -15.16
N THR A 631 -26.53 -18.08 -15.02
CA THR A 631 -27.79 -17.50 -15.49
C THR A 631 -27.79 -17.37 -17.01
N HIS A 632 -26.71 -16.87 -17.62
CA HIS A 632 -26.56 -16.64 -19.06
C HIS A 632 -25.52 -17.59 -19.70
N CYS A 633 -25.28 -17.43 -21.00
CA CYS A 633 -24.39 -18.27 -21.78
C CYS A 633 -22.95 -18.29 -21.23
N ILE A 634 -22.31 -19.46 -21.31
CA ILE A 634 -20.88 -19.66 -21.09
C ILE A 634 -20.23 -19.88 -22.46
N VAL A 635 -19.14 -19.18 -22.73
CA VAL A 635 -18.43 -19.28 -24.02
C VAL A 635 -16.98 -19.66 -23.78
N SER A 636 -16.58 -20.80 -24.32
CA SER A 636 -15.20 -21.28 -24.34
C SER A 636 -14.61 -21.12 -25.74
N LEU A 637 -13.54 -20.34 -25.86
CA LEU A 637 -12.85 -20.06 -27.12
C LEU A 637 -11.50 -20.78 -27.18
N GLU A 638 -11.18 -21.26 -28.38
CA GLU A 638 -9.84 -21.71 -28.78
C GLU A 638 -9.09 -20.59 -29.47
N SER A 639 -7.77 -20.63 -29.38
CA SER A 639 -6.91 -19.72 -30.13
C SER A 639 -6.79 -20.11 -31.61
N PRO A 640 -6.69 -19.12 -32.51
CA PRO A 640 -6.32 -19.38 -33.91
C PRO A 640 -4.87 -19.86 -34.07
N LEU A 641 -4.06 -19.94 -33.00
CA LEU A 641 -2.66 -20.37 -33.08
C LEU A 641 -2.49 -21.74 -33.74
N GLY A 642 -3.41 -22.69 -33.54
CA GLY A 642 -3.36 -23.99 -34.24
C GLY A 642 -3.47 -23.87 -35.77
N ALA A 643 -4.08 -22.79 -36.28
CA ALA A 643 -4.12 -22.50 -37.72
C ALA A 643 -2.81 -21.89 -38.25
N TRP A 644 -2.04 -21.20 -37.41
CA TRP A 644 -0.77 -20.56 -37.77
C TRP A 644 0.46 -21.43 -37.47
N PHE A 645 0.37 -22.30 -36.47
CA PHE A 645 1.42 -23.21 -36.02
C PHE A 645 0.93 -24.65 -36.05
N PRO A 646 1.06 -25.38 -37.17
CA PRO A 646 0.47 -26.71 -37.36
C PRO A 646 1.05 -27.83 -36.46
N LEU A 647 2.06 -27.51 -35.63
CA LEU A 647 2.61 -28.41 -34.60
C LEU A 647 1.94 -28.23 -33.23
N ILE A 648 1.09 -27.21 -33.07
CA ILE A 648 0.32 -26.93 -31.85
C ILE A 648 -1.12 -27.36 -32.10
N ALA A 649 -1.61 -28.30 -31.30
CA ALA A 649 -2.99 -28.76 -31.32
C ALA A 649 -3.71 -28.19 -30.09
N PRO A 650 -4.37 -27.02 -30.19
CA PRO A 650 -5.20 -26.54 -29.10
C PRO A 650 -6.38 -27.49 -28.88
N ASP A 651 -6.83 -27.61 -27.64
CA ASP A 651 -7.96 -28.45 -27.24
C ASP A 651 -8.90 -27.70 -26.32
N ILE A 652 -10.21 -27.82 -26.57
CA ILE A 652 -11.26 -27.29 -25.70
C ILE A 652 -12.08 -28.46 -25.18
N GLU A 653 -12.19 -28.53 -23.86
CA GLU A 653 -13.13 -29.39 -23.18
C GLU A 653 -14.24 -28.53 -22.55
N GLU A 654 -15.46 -28.66 -23.06
CA GLU A 654 -16.63 -28.00 -22.49
C GLU A 654 -17.70 -29.05 -22.14
N ASN A 655 -17.84 -29.37 -20.84
CA ASN A 655 -18.69 -30.46 -20.37
C ASN A 655 -19.54 -30.04 -19.16
N HIS A 656 -20.77 -30.57 -19.08
CA HIS A 656 -21.64 -30.47 -17.89
C HIS A 656 -21.98 -29.05 -17.37
N ASN A 657 -21.76 -28.00 -18.17
CA ASN A 657 -22.22 -26.66 -17.83
C ASN A 657 -23.75 -26.57 -17.88
N GLN A 658 -24.35 -25.86 -16.92
CA GLN A 658 -25.79 -25.67 -16.80
C GLN A 658 -26.12 -24.18 -16.88
N VAL A 659 -26.95 -23.79 -17.83
CA VAL A 659 -27.39 -22.40 -18.02
C VAL A 659 -28.91 -22.30 -17.85
N LEU A 660 -29.37 -21.28 -17.11
CA LEU A 660 -30.81 -21.07 -16.88
C LEU A 660 -31.51 -20.47 -18.11
N PHE A 661 -30.89 -19.46 -18.73
CA PHE A 661 -31.40 -18.82 -19.95
C PHE A 661 -30.55 -19.23 -21.14
N ASP A 662 -30.99 -20.29 -21.80
CA ASP A 662 -30.59 -20.60 -23.18
C ASP A 662 -31.45 -19.81 -24.21
N ALA A 663 -32.29 -18.89 -23.75
CA ALA A 663 -33.31 -18.23 -24.58
C ALA A 663 -32.77 -17.19 -25.59
N PHE A 664 -31.48 -16.80 -25.53
CA PHE A 664 -30.84 -16.07 -26.62
C PHE A 664 -30.48 -16.97 -27.83
N ASN A 665 -30.81 -18.26 -27.74
CA ASN A 665 -30.78 -19.24 -28.82
C ASN A 665 -32.16 -19.39 -29.53
N LEU A 666 -33.18 -18.59 -29.18
CA LEU A 666 -34.48 -18.56 -29.87
C LEU A 666 -34.57 -17.38 -30.84
N ASP A 667 -34.30 -17.65 -32.13
CA ASP A 667 -34.77 -17.03 -33.39
C ASP A 667 -34.91 -15.50 -33.56
N LEU A 668 -34.65 -14.66 -32.56
CA LEU A 668 -34.66 -13.19 -32.68
C LEU A 668 -33.30 -12.55 -32.43
N LEU A 669 -32.32 -13.29 -31.91
CA LEU A 669 -30.89 -12.92 -31.86
C LEU A 669 -29.94 -14.13 -32.02
N GLY A 670 -30.41 -15.28 -32.52
CA GLY A 670 -29.56 -16.45 -32.84
C GLY A 670 -28.43 -16.14 -33.82
N SER A 671 -28.54 -15.04 -34.58
CA SER A 671 -27.47 -14.58 -35.45
C SER A 671 -26.26 -14.01 -34.72
N TRP A 672 -26.26 -13.69 -33.43
CA TRP A 672 -25.09 -13.09 -32.77
C TRP A 672 -24.16 -14.14 -32.14
N CYS A 673 -24.69 -15.14 -31.43
CA CYS A 673 -23.91 -16.30 -30.97
C CYS A 673 -23.41 -17.14 -32.17
N GLU A 674 -24.24 -17.36 -33.20
CA GLU A 674 -23.78 -18.04 -34.43
C GLU A 674 -22.86 -17.17 -35.33
N ARG A 675 -22.97 -15.84 -35.34
CA ARG A 675 -22.03 -15.00 -36.12
C ARG A 675 -20.66 -14.86 -35.48
N LEU A 676 -20.53 -15.04 -34.16
CA LEU A 676 -19.22 -15.16 -33.50
C LEU A 676 -18.69 -16.61 -33.56
N ALA A 677 -19.55 -17.64 -33.57
CA ALA A 677 -19.15 -18.95 -34.11
C ALA A 677 -18.75 -18.88 -35.60
N GLY A 678 -19.16 -17.83 -36.32
CA GLY A 678 -18.69 -17.46 -37.66
C GLY A 678 -17.27 -16.88 -37.72
N ILE A 679 -16.72 -16.37 -36.61
CA ILE A 679 -15.29 -16.01 -36.51
C ILE A 679 -14.40 -17.25 -36.64
N ARG A 680 -14.91 -18.44 -36.27
CA ARG A 680 -14.30 -19.74 -36.59
C ARG A 680 -13.98 -19.89 -38.08
N ASN A 681 -14.79 -19.30 -38.97
CA ASN A 681 -14.57 -19.32 -40.43
C ASN A 681 -13.77 -18.12 -40.96
N LEU A 682 -13.59 -17.06 -40.17
CA LEU A 682 -12.83 -15.87 -40.57
C LEU A 682 -11.35 -15.97 -40.17
N LEU A 683 -11.05 -16.58 -39.01
CA LEU A 683 -9.69 -16.85 -38.54
C LEU A 683 -9.09 -18.16 -39.10
N VAL A 684 -9.93 -19.12 -39.51
CA VAL A 684 -9.50 -20.35 -40.20
C VAL A 684 -9.84 -20.23 -41.69
N ARG A 685 -8.90 -19.73 -42.49
CA ARG A 685 -9.00 -19.81 -43.95
C ARG A 685 -8.84 -21.26 -44.42
N GLY A 686 -9.98 -21.95 -44.50
CA GLY A 686 -10.36 -22.95 -45.51
C GLY A 686 -9.36 -24.05 -45.89
N ARG A 687 -9.61 -25.27 -45.41
CA ARG A 687 -9.18 -26.52 -46.04
C ARG A 687 -10.11 -26.87 -47.23
N LYS A 688 -10.06 -26.10 -48.32
CA LYS A 688 -10.49 -26.57 -49.66
C LYS A 688 -9.52 -26.02 -50.71
N GLY A 689 -8.92 -26.95 -51.45
CA GLY A 689 -7.75 -26.73 -52.30
C GLY A 689 -7.87 -25.65 -53.37
N GLY A 690 -6.73 -25.03 -53.63
CA GLY A 690 -6.51 -24.06 -54.72
C GLY A 690 -5.34 -23.13 -54.36
N ALA A 691 -4.16 -23.42 -54.92
CA ALA A 691 -2.93 -22.67 -54.67
C ALA A 691 -3.02 -21.21 -55.20
N VAL A 692 -2.61 -20.23 -54.38
CA VAL A 692 -1.99 -18.96 -54.83
C VAL A 692 -1.04 -18.46 -53.73
N ALA A 693 0.20 -18.15 -54.10
CA ALA A 693 1.26 -17.64 -53.24
C ALA A 693 1.08 -16.15 -52.88
N GLY A 694 1.39 -15.77 -51.63
CA GLY A 694 1.44 -14.38 -51.17
C GLY A 694 2.13 -14.28 -49.80
N ASN A 695 3.15 -13.42 -49.73
CA ASN A 695 4.18 -13.31 -48.67
C ASN A 695 3.65 -12.70 -47.35
N PRO A 696 3.85 -13.31 -46.14
CA PRO A 696 3.24 -12.86 -44.88
C PRO A 696 4.06 -11.84 -44.04
N GLY A 697 5.14 -11.28 -44.56
CA GLY A 697 6.11 -10.51 -43.76
C GLY A 697 5.76 -9.06 -43.36
N ALA A 698 4.54 -8.55 -43.53
CA ALA A 698 4.29 -7.09 -43.45
C ALA A 698 3.15 -6.62 -42.53
N THR A 699 2.51 -7.48 -41.72
CA THR A 699 1.26 -7.10 -41.03
C THR A 699 1.34 -7.01 -39.51
N ILE A 700 2.45 -7.41 -38.87
CA ILE A 700 2.56 -7.42 -37.40
C ILE A 700 2.98 -6.06 -36.81
N LEU A 701 3.62 -5.17 -37.58
CA LEU A 701 4.09 -3.89 -37.06
C LEU A 701 3.05 -2.75 -37.02
N ASN A 702 1.93 -2.88 -37.75
CA ASN A 702 0.91 -1.82 -37.86
C ASN A 702 -0.32 -2.01 -36.94
N LEU A 703 -0.31 -3.05 -36.09
CA LEU A 703 -1.35 -3.28 -35.06
C LEU A 703 -0.85 -2.97 -33.64
N LEU A 704 0.42 -2.56 -33.51
CA LEU A 704 1.08 -2.16 -32.26
C LEU A 704 1.56 -0.69 -32.27
N GLN A 705 1.03 0.12 -33.20
CA GLN A 705 0.98 1.59 -33.13
C GLN A 705 -0.48 2.00 -32.97
#